data_AF-A0AA38L9V7-F1
#
_entry.id   AF-A0AA38L9V7-F1
#
_cell.length_a   1.000
_cell.length_b   1.000
_cell.length_c   1.000
_cell.angle_alpha   90.00
_cell.angle_beta   90.00
_cell.angle_gamma   90.00
#
_symmetry.space_group_name_H-M   'P 1'
#
loop_
_entity.id
_entity.type
_entity.pdbx_description
1 polymer ?
#
loop_
_entity_poly.entity_id
_entity_poly.type
_entity_poly.pdbx_seq_one_letter_code
_entity_poly.pdbx_strand_id
1 'polypeptide(L)'
;FVMTGESSLLQHAILQMKNIASYGQRSAQERNYMQSLCCLIESSDGYREQTFVESVLLPIKKWSDKRLRDFHLMSSKESSNLEEIVTAAMLSGRLIADECEKIEVVRTTSVAEMALAAKQIEDYILSSTDAAYKRALGAANAKYGIGHEHPLRVLAEDVKNIAQRDSTVFSPVLSRWNSQSSAISASLLHSLYGRELKPFLDGVSSLSEDVKSVFPAADILEQYLIELVYSVHEEDEVNGCYKQGMAPYQVEAISAPLLTRWVNIQLGRIMEWVERAIQQERWDPLSSQLRHGASIVEVFRIVEETTDQVFNFNLPMRFSQLKGLANGLDSAFQLYCKNVISQLVDKGNLLPPAPILTRHKKDSAINAFAKKKVADTRGQDEWHSSQIIDLSTSKLCVRLNSLHYMLIQLNVLEDNIKDRWVQARPRRRSIDEDIMSRSASDKLMDGYSTMFDGTRKDVNAAINKMCDFTGVKIIFWDMREPFINSLYRGSVSQARIESVIHVLDSVLGQLCDVIAGPLRDQVVIGLLQASLDGFVRVLLDGGPSRVFSQDDRIALEEDMQVLKDFFMAGGDGLPKGVVENAFTPAEQIVKLHSLPTETLIEKLMHESEHISTGTDPIRYGSRSSKDSDTLLRVLCHRSDKAASKFLKKQYRLPKSA
;
A
#
# COMPACT_ATOMS: atom_id res chain seq x y z
N PHE A 1 -11.60 -57.79 -27.79
CA PHE A 1 -11.35 -56.42 -27.32
C PHE A 1 -12.05 -55.37 -28.18
N VAL A 2 -11.70 -55.20 -29.46
CA VAL A 2 -12.24 -54.10 -30.30
C VAL A 2 -13.78 -54.05 -30.33
N MET A 3 -14.44 -55.22 -30.40
CA MET A 3 -15.90 -55.31 -30.36
C MET A 3 -16.50 -55.44 -28.95
N THR A 4 -15.74 -56.02 -28.02
CA THR A 4 -16.26 -56.48 -26.72
C THR A 4 -15.89 -55.58 -25.55
N GLY A 5 -14.86 -54.74 -25.67
CA GLY A 5 -14.33 -53.89 -24.60
C GLY A 5 -13.63 -54.64 -23.46
N GLU A 6 -13.50 -55.96 -23.52
CA GLU A 6 -12.92 -56.78 -22.44
C GLU A 6 -11.38 -56.72 -22.43
N SER A 7 -10.80 -56.04 -21.42
CA SER A 7 -9.34 -55.82 -21.29
C SER A 7 -8.52 -57.11 -21.25
N SER A 8 -9.08 -58.21 -20.72
CA SER A 8 -8.43 -59.53 -20.69
C SER A 8 -8.01 -60.03 -22.08
N LEU A 9 -8.81 -59.72 -23.11
CA LEU A 9 -8.49 -60.10 -24.50
C LEU A 9 -7.31 -59.31 -25.05
N LEU A 10 -7.18 -58.03 -24.68
CA LEU A 10 -6.04 -57.20 -25.09
C LEU A 10 -4.77 -57.66 -24.38
N GLN A 11 -4.86 -57.93 -23.08
CA GLN A 11 -3.74 -58.47 -22.29
C GLN A 11 -3.27 -59.83 -22.80
N HIS A 12 -4.20 -60.71 -23.18
CA HIS A 12 -3.85 -61.99 -23.80
C HIS A 12 -3.12 -61.81 -25.13
N ALA A 13 -3.62 -60.94 -26.02
CA ALA A 13 -2.96 -60.65 -27.30
C ALA A 13 -1.54 -60.07 -27.09
N ILE A 14 -1.37 -59.18 -26.11
CA ILE A 14 -0.06 -58.63 -25.72
C ILE A 14 0.86 -59.74 -25.22
N LEU A 15 0.37 -60.65 -24.36
CA LEU A 15 1.16 -61.77 -23.85
C LEU A 15 1.67 -62.65 -25.00
N GLN A 16 0.82 -62.97 -25.97
CA GLN A 16 1.24 -63.74 -27.15
C GLN A 16 2.27 -62.99 -27.99
N MET A 17 2.09 -61.69 -28.25
CA MET A 17 3.09 -60.88 -28.95
C MET A 17 4.41 -60.77 -28.17
N LYS A 18 4.37 -60.68 -26.84
CA LYS A 18 5.57 -60.72 -25.98
C LYS A 18 6.29 -62.04 -26.11
N ASN A 19 5.57 -63.17 -26.08
CA ASN A 19 6.16 -64.50 -26.29
C ASN A 19 6.85 -64.56 -27.66
N ILE A 20 6.14 -64.17 -28.72
CA ILE A 20 6.68 -64.16 -30.10
C ILE A 20 7.95 -63.30 -30.21
N ALA A 21 8.03 -62.19 -29.47
CA ALA A 21 9.17 -61.29 -29.48
C ALA A 21 10.30 -61.64 -28.50
N SER A 22 10.04 -62.40 -27.43
CA SER A 22 11.05 -62.80 -26.43
C SER A 22 11.87 -64.01 -26.86
N TYR A 23 11.39 -64.80 -27.81
CA TYR A 23 12.18 -65.83 -28.50
C TYR A 23 13.20 -65.20 -29.45
N GLY A 24 14.18 -64.45 -28.92
CA GLY A 24 15.36 -63.97 -29.65
C GLY A 24 16.29 -65.08 -30.17
N GLN A 25 15.88 -66.35 -30.05
CA GLN A 25 16.47 -67.54 -30.64
C GLN A 25 15.41 -68.35 -31.42
N ARG A 26 14.56 -67.72 -32.25
CA ARG A 26 13.78 -68.52 -33.22
C ARG A 26 14.76 -69.28 -34.10
N SER A 27 14.64 -70.60 -34.09
CA SER A 27 15.35 -71.46 -35.05
C SER A 27 15.02 -70.99 -36.47
N ALA A 28 15.92 -71.19 -37.43
CA ALA A 28 15.65 -70.85 -38.83
C ALA A 28 14.35 -71.53 -39.34
N GLN A 29 14.00 -72.67 -38.75
CA GLN A 29 12.80 -73.45 -39.06
C GLN A 29 11.51 -72.78 -38.56
N GLU A 30 11.50 -72.18 -37.37
CA GLU A 30 10.34 -71.42 -36.85
C GLU A 30 10.12 -70.12 -37.59
N ARG A 31 11.19 -69.43 -38.03
CA ARG A 31 11.08 -68.26 -38.89
C ARG A 31 10.46 -68.61 -40.24
N ASN A 32 10.94 -69.68 -40.86
CA ASN A 32 10.37 -70.16 -42.13
C ASN A 32 8.92 -70.64 -41.98
N TYR A 33 8.55 -71.24 -40.83
CA TYR A 33 7.17 -71.64 -40.53
C TYR A 33 6.25 -70.42 -40.35
N MET A 34 6.68 -69.40 -39.60
CA MET A 34 5.90 -68.16 -39.46
C MET A 34 5.72 -67.44 -40.80
N GLN A 35 6.73 -67.48 -41.68
CA GLN A 35 6.67 -66.93 -43.03
C GLN A 35 5.79 -67.75 -43.99
N SER A 36 5.55 -69.04 -43.71
CA SER A 36 4.62 -69.88 -44.48
C SER A 36 3.18 -69.81 -43.99
N LEU A 37 2.91 -69.12 -42.87
CA LEU A 37 1.56 -68.87 -42.40
C LEU A 37 0.87 -67.81 -43.27
N CYS A 38 -0.02 -68.29 -44.12
CA CYS A 38 -0.85 -67.46 -44.97
C CYS A 38 -2.34 -67.67 -44.65
N CYS A 39 -3.10 -66.57 -44.68
CA CYS A 39 -4.55 -66.56 -44.58
C CYS A 39 -5.14 -66.18 -45.93
N LEU A 40 -6.16 -66.91 -46.38
CA LEU A 40 -6.92 -66.59 -47.59
C LEU A 40 -8.15 -65.76 -47.20
N ILE A 41 -8.21 -64.52 -47.67
CA ILE A 41 -9.37 -63.65 -47.49
C ILE A 41 -10.15 -63.57 -48.80
N GLU A 42 -11.44 -63.88 -48.73
CA GLU A 42 -12.36 -63.75 -49.85
C GLU A 42 -12.79 -62.28 -50.01
N SER A 43 -12.56 -61.70 -51.19
CA SER A 43 -12.94 -60.32 -51.54
C SER A 43 -13.75 -60.30 -52.83
N SER A 44 -14.41 -59.17 -53.14
CA SER A 44 -15.23 -59.01 -54.35
C SER A 44 -14.47 -59.27 -55.67
N ASP A 45 -13.14 -59.18 -55.63
CA ASP A 45 -12.25 -59.35 -56.79
C ASP A 45 -11.48 -60.70 -56.76
N GLY A 46 -11.83 -61.62 -55.86
CA GLY A 46 -11.22 -62.95 -55.70
C GLY A 46 -10.56 -63.21 -54.34
N TYR A 47 -9.80 -64.31 -54.25
CA TYR A 47 -9.05 -64.69 -53.04
C TYR A 47 -7.72 -63.95 -52.97
N ARG A 48 -7.46 -63.28 -51.83
CA ARG A 48 -6.18 -62.62 -51.55
C ARG A 48 -5.47 -63.37 -50.43
N GLU A 49 -4.27 -63.85 -50.72
CA GLU A 49 -3.38 -64.42 -49.71
C GLU A 49 -2.74 -63.30 -48.88
N GLN A 50 -2.78 -63.44 -47.56
CA GLN A 50 -2.19 -62.51 -46.61
C GLN A 50 -1.25 -63.24 -45.67
N THR A 51 -0.05 -62.70 -45.50
CA THR A 51 0.93 -63.20 -44.53
C THR A 51 0.47 -62.98 -43.09
N PHE A 52 1.12 -63.64 -42.11
CA PHE A 52 0.94 -63.35 -40.68
C PHE A 52 1.08 -61.85 -40.35
N VAL A 53 2.04 -61.17 -40.98
CA VAL A 53 2.25 -59.73 -40.82
C VAL A 53 1.02 -58.95 -41.31
N GLU A 54 0.50 -59.29 -42.49
CA GLU A 54 -0.63 -58.59 -43.10
C GLU A 54 -1.99 -58.87 -42.43
N SER A 55 -2.20 -60.11 -41.99
CA SER A 55 -3.47 -60.57 -41.43
C SER A 55 -3.61 -60.32 -39.92
N VAL A 56 -2.52 -60.23 -39.16
CA VAL A 56 -2.55 -60.11 -37.69
C VAL A 56 -1.82 -58.86 -37.19
N LEU A 57 -0.54 -58.69 -37.51
CA LEU A 57 0.26 -57.61 -36.93
C LEU A 57 -0.13 -56.22 -37.46
N LEU A 58 -0.34 -56.08 -38.77
CA LEU A 58 -0.75 -54.81 -39.39
C LEU A 58 -2.12 -54.34 -38.89
N PRO A 59 -3.16 -55.18 -38.76
CA PRO A 59 -4.43 -54.77 -38.16
C PRO A 59 -4.30 -54.31 -36.70
N ILE A 60 -3.53 -55.05 -35.87
CA ILE A 60 -3.28 -54.66 -34.47
C ILE A 60 -2.56 -53.30 -34.44
N LYS A 61 -1.50 -53.13 -35.22
CA LYS A 61 -0.73 -51.89 -35.32
C LYS A 61 -1.60 -50.72 -35.81
N LYS A 62 -2.37 -50.91 -36.87
CA LYS A 62 -3.28 -49.87 -37.40
C LYS A 62 -4.32 -49.45 -36.37
N TRP A 63 -4.89 -50.42 -35.66
CA TRP A 63 -5.88 -50.14 -34.61
C TRP A 63 -5.25 -49.38 -33.43
N SER A 64 -4.10 -49.83 -32.93
CA SER A 64 -3.41 -49.17 -31.83
C SER A 64 -2.93 -47.78 -32.22
N ASP A 65 -2.38 -47.60 -33.43
CA ASP A 65 -1.94 -46.31 -33.96
C ASP A 65 -3.10 -45.33 -34.07
N LYS A 66 -4.24 -45.78 -34.59
CA LYS A 66 -5.42 -44.92 -34.70
C LYS A 66 -5.88 -44.44 -33.33
N ARG A 67 -5.83 -45.29 -32.31
CA ARG A 67 -6.21 -44.94 -30.94
C ARG A 67 -5.19 -44.01 -30.27
N LEU A 68 -3.89 -44.24 -30.48
CA LEU A 68 -2.84 -43.42 -29.88
C LEU A 68 -2.63 -42.07 -30.57
N ARG A 69 -2.96 -41.94 -31.87
CA ARG A 69 -2.91 -40.66 -32.58
C ARG A 69 -3.94 -39.62 -32.10
N ASP A 70 -5.00 -40.05 -31.40
CA ASP A 70 -5.98 -39.17 -30.75
C ASP A 70 -6.49 -39.80 -29.44
N PHE A 71 -5.56 -40.09 -28.51
CA PHE A 71 -5.89 -40.68 -27.21
C PHE A 71 -6.72 -39.76 -26.32
N HIS A 72 -6.75 -38.46 -26.60
CA HIS A 72 -7.59 -37.49 -25.90
C HIS A 72 -9.10 -37.74 -26.06
N LEU A 73 -9.52 -38.48 -27.10
CA LEU A 73 -10.91 -38.94 -27.26
C LEU A 73 -11.26 -40.16 -26.40
N MET A 74 -10.28 -40.81 -25.76
CA MET A 74 -10.54 -41.95 -24.88
C MET A 74 -11.41 -41.52 -23.71
N SER A 75 -12.45 -42.31 -23.45
CA SER A 75 -13.24 -42.20 -22.22
C SER A 75 -12.39 -42.57 -20.99
N SER A 76 -12.83 -42.19 -19.79
CA SER A 76 -12.12 -42.53 -18.53
C SER A 76 -11.93 -44.05 -18.32
N LYS A 77 -12.85 -44.86 -18.86
CA LYS A 77 -12.76 -46.33 -18.84
C LYS A 77 -11.79 -46.87 -19.90
N GLU A 78 -11.58 -46.18 -21.01
CA GLU A 78 -10.61 -46.57 -22.04
C GLU A 78 -9.19 -46.15 -21.65
N SER A 79 -9.00 -45.02 -20.96
CA SER A 79 -7.69 -44.55 -20.51
C SER A 79 -7.01 -45.50 -19.51
N SER A 80 -7.76 -46.35 -18.80
CA SER A 80 -7.16 -47.38 -17.93
C SER A 80 -6.43 -48.48 -18.70
N ASN A 81 -6.73 -48.65 -20.00
CA ASN A 81 -6.08 -49.62 -20.87
C ASN A 81 -4.96 -48.99 -21.72
N LEU A 82 -4.58 -47.74 -21.45
CA LEU A 82 -3.62 -47.01 -22.27
C LEU A 82 -2.26 -47.72 -22.31
N GLU A 83 -1.81 -48.24 -21.16
CA GLU A 83 -0.56 -48.98 -21.06
C GLU A 83 -0.56 -50.21 -21.98
N GLU A 84 -1.66 -50.96 -21.98
CA GLU A 84 -1.84 -52.10 -22.87
C GLU A 84 -1.88 -51.69 -24.34
N ILE A 85 -2.58 -50.61 -24.68
CA ILE A 85 -2.66 -50.12 -26.08
C ILE A 85 -1.28 -49.68 -26.57
N VAL A 86 -0.52 -48.95 -25.76
CA VAL A 86 0.86 -48.53 -26.07
C VAL A 86 1.76 -49.76 -26.23
N THR A 87 1.66 -50.72 -25.30
CA THR A 87 2.43 -51.97 -25.37
C THR A 87 2.12 -52.75 -26.65
N ALA A 88 0.85 -52.85 -27.03
CA ALA A 88 0.43 -53.50 -28.27
C ALA A 88 1.01 -52.78 -29.51
N ALA A 89 1.02 -51.44 -29.53
CA ALA A 89 1.59 -50.66 -30.62
C ALA A 89 3.11 -50.86 -30.76
N MET A 90 3.83 -50.87 -29.64
CA MET A 90 5.28 -51.06 -29.61
C MET A 90 5.67 -52.48 -30.03
N LEU A 91 4.97 -53.50 -29.48
CA LEU A 91 5.26 -54.90 -29.80
C LEU A 91 4.92 -55.24 -31.26
N SER A 92 3.76 -54.81 -31.75
CA SER A 92 3.38 -55.05 -33.15
C SER A 92 4.32 -54.31 -34.10
N GLY A 93 4.72 -53.07 -33.79
CA GLY A 93 5.71 -52.32 -34.57
C GLY A 93 7.06 -53.01 -34.66
N ARG A 94 7.59 -53.49 -33.51
CA ARG A 94 8.85 -54.26 -33.46
C ARG A 94 8.76 -55.54 -34.28
N LEU A 95 7.71 -56.33 -34.09
CA LEU A 95 7.53 -57.59 -34.82
C LEU A 95 7.38 -57.39 -36.34
N ILE A 96 6.80 -56.27 -36.79
CA ILE A 96 6.74 -55.92 -38.22
C ILE A 96 8.15 -55.57 -38.74
N ALA A 97 8.95 -54.84 -37.98
CA ALA A 97 10.32 -54.49 -38.37
C ALA A 97 11.20 -55.75 -38.50
N ASP A 98 11.11 -56.66 -37.52
CA ASP A 98 11.86 -57.93 -37.49
C ASP A 98 11.58 -58.82 -38.71
N GLU A 99 10.35 -58.80 -39.26
CA GLU A 99 9.95 -59.61 -40.42
C GLU A 99 10.24 -58.91 -41.77
N CYS A 100 10.41 -57.58 -41.78
CA CYS A 100 10.73 -56.79 -42.97
C CYS A 100 12.24 -56.70 -43.26
N GLU A 101 13.09 -56.75 -42.23
CA GLU A 101 14.55 -56.79 -42.39
C GLU A 101 15.02 -58.17 -42.90
N LYS A 102 14.96 -58.34 -44.22
CA LYS A 102 15.65 -59.44 -44.91
C LYS A 102 17.16 -59.18 -44.85
N ILE A 103 17.87 -60.06 -44.15
CA ILE A 103 19.32 -60.37 -44.24
C ILE A 103 20.24 -59.54 -43.31
N GLU A 104 21.08 -60.33 -42.63
CA GLU A 104 22.25 -60.06 -41.79
C GLU A 104 22.87 -58.63 -41.77
N VAL A 105 23.23 -58.22 -40.55
CA VAL A 105 24.14 -57.13 -40.16
C VAL A 105 23.53 -55.72 -40.11
N VAL A 106 22.75 -55.41 -39.07
CA VAL A 106 23.15 -54.59 -37.90
C VAL A 106 22.12 -54.91 -36.81
N ARG A 107 22.52 -55.58 -35.71
CA ARG A 107 21.66 -55.62 -34.52
C ARG A 107 21.53 -54.17 -34.06
N THR A 108 20.36 -53.55 -34.26
CA THR A 108 20.00 -52.33 -33.54
C THR A 108 20.31 -52.58 -32.07
N THR A 109 21.19 -51.76 -31.51
CA THR A 109 21.48 -51.84 -30.07
C THR A 109 20.18 -51.58 -29.31
N SER A 110 20.02 -52.13 -28.09
CA SER A 110 18.84 -51.88 -27.26
C SER A 110 18.55 -50.38 -27.10
N VAL A 111 19.59 -49.55 -27.17
CA VAL A 111 19.52 -48.09 -27.17
C VAL A 111 18.81 -47.53 -28.41
N ALA A 112 19.09 -48.04 -29.60
CA ALA A 112 18.44 -47.60 -30.84
C ALA A 112 16.95 -47.97 -30.89
N GLU A 113 16.59 -49.15 -30.37
CA GLU A 113 15.18 -49.58 -30.25
C GLU A 113 14.41 -48.70 -29.26
N MET A 114 15.01 -48.37 -28.12
CA MET A 114 14.42 -47.44 -27.15
C MET A 114 14.24 -46.03 -27.75
N ALA A 115 15.20 -45.55 -28.55
CA ALA A 115 15.09 -44.26 -29.23
C ALA A 115 13.95 -44.22 -30.27
N LEU A 116 13.76 -45.30 -31.03
CA LEU A 116 12.65 -45.41 -32.00
C LEU A 116 11.30 -45.47 -31.30
N ALA A 117 11.19 -46.22 -30.19
CA ALA A 117 9.99 -46.26 -29.36
C ALA A 117 9.67 -44.88 -28.75
N ALA A 118 10.69 -44.18 -28.23
CA ALA A 118 10.55 -42.84 -27.67
C ALA A 118 10.05 -41.83 -28.73
N LYS A 119 10.60 -41.89 -29.96
CA LYS A 119 10.15 -41.07 -31.09
C LYS A 119 8.72 -41.38 -31.52
N GLN A 120 8.35 -42.65 -31.54
CA GLN A 120 6.99 -43.05 -31.89
C GLN A 120 5.96 -42.57 -30.85
N ILE A 121 6.33 -42.57 -29.57
CA ILE A 121 5.51 -41.98 -28.50
C ILE A 121 5.41 -40.46 -28.65
N GLU A 122 6.52 -39.79 -28.96
CA GLU A 122 6.52 -38.36 -29.26
C GLU A 122 5.55 -38.03 -30.40
N ASP A 123 5.58 -38.78 -31.51
CA ASP A 123 4.64 -38.62 -32.63
C ASP A 123 3.17 -38.79 -32.20
N TYR A 124 2.86 -39.72 -31.29
CA TYR A 124 1.50 -39.89 -30.77
C TYR A 124 1.07 -38.75 -29.87
N ILE A 125 1.96 -38.27 -28.99
CA ILE A 125 1.70 -37.11 -28.13
C ILE A 125 1.43 -35.89 -29.00
N LEU A 126 2.33 -35.57 -29.93
CA LEU A 126 2.18 -34.42 -30.81
C LEU A 126 0.87 -34.49 -31.62
N SER A 127 0.56 -35.65 -32.20
CA SER A 127 -0.68 -35.86 -32.97
C SER A 127 -1.93 -35.68 -32.10
N SER A 128 -1.97 -36.29 -30.92
CA SER A 128 -3.17 -36.26 -30.09
C SER A 128 -3.37 -34.91 -29.42
N THR A 129 -2.30 -34.26 -28.97
CA THR A 129 -2.33 -32.93 -28.35
C THR A 129 -2.73 -31.87 -29.37
N ASP A 130 -2.22 -31.92 -30.61
CA ASP A 130 -2.67 -31.04 -31.71
C ASP A 130 -4.17 -31.23 -32.04
N ALA A 131 -4.64 -32.48 -32.11
CA ALA A 131 -6.06 -32.77 -32.32
C ALA A 131 -6.93 -32.23 -31.18
N ALA A 132 -6.49 -32.38 -29.93
CA ALA A 132 -7.17 -31.84 -28.75
C ALA A 132 -7.22 -30.31 -28.76
N TYR A 133 -6.10 -29.67 -29.10
CA TYR A 133 -6.02 -28.22 -29.23
C TYR A 133 -6.97 -27.69 -30.32
N LYS A 134 -6.99 -28.29 -31.51
CA LYS A 134 -7.89 -27.88 -32.60
C LYS A 134 -9.36 -28.00 -32.21
N ARG A 135 -9.73 -29.04 -31.45
CA ARG A 135 -11.09 -29.19 -30.89
C ARG A 135 -11.41 -28.08 -29.90
N ALA A 136 -10.49 -27.74 -29.00
CA ALA A 136 -10.65 -26.63 -28.05
C ALA A 136 -10.77 -25.28 -28.76
N LEU A 137 -9.94 -25.01 -29.76
CA LEU A 137 -9.99 -23.78 -30.57
C LEU A 137 -11.34 -23.63 -31.29
N GLY A 138 -11.84 -24.70 -31.91
CA GLY A 138 -13.17 -24.71 -32.53
C GLY A 138 -14.29 -24.42 -31.53
N ALA A 139 -14.22 -25.01 -30.33
CA ALA A 139 -15.21 -24.79 -29.27
C ALA A 139 -15.15 -23.37 -28.70
N ALA A 140 -13.96 -22.82 -28.47
CA ALA A 140 -13.77 -21.45 -27.98
C ALA A 140 -14.31 -20.42 -28.99
N ASN A 141 -14.04 -20.60 -30.28
CA ASN A 141 -14.56 -19.74 -31.33
C ASN A 141 -16.09 -19.83 -31.47
N ALA A 142 -16.69 -21.01 -31.24
CA ALA A 142 -18.14 -21.17 -31.26
C ALA A 142 -18.84 -20.46 -30.08
N LYS A 143 -18.19 -20.37 -28.92
CA LYS A 143 -18.74 -19.73 -27.70
C LYS A 143 -18.78 -18.20 -27.79
N TYR A 144 -17.97 -17.59 -28.67
CA TYR A 144 -17.89 -16.13 -28.86
C TYR A 144 -19.24 -15.46 -29.19
N GLY A 145 -20.16 -16.19 -29.82
CA GLY A 145 -21.49 -15.66 -30.18
C GLY A 145 -22.56 -15.80 -29.10
N ILE A 146 -22.29 -16.50 -27.99
CA ILE A 146 -23.28 -16.88 -26.97
C ILE A 146 -22.95 -16.27 -25.60
N GLY A 147 -21.68 -15.93 -25.33
CA GLY A 147 -21.22 -15.34 -24.07
C GLY A 147 -20.42 -14.04 -24.24
N HIS A 148 -20.23 -13.32 -23.12
CA HIS A 148 -19.45 -12.08 -23.06
C HIS A 148 -17.92 -12.29 -22.91
N GLU A 149 -17.43 -13.52 -22.97
CA GLU A 149 -16.00 -13.83 -22.75
C GLU A 149 -15.20 -13.90 -24.05
N HIS A 150 -14.00 -13.33 -24.04
CA HIS A 150 -13.10 -13.33 -25.20
C HIS A 150 -12.61 -14.75 -25.55
N PRO A 151 -12.52 -15.15 -26.84
CA PRO A 151 -12.21 -16.54 -27.22
C PRO A 151 -10.84 -17.01 -26.72
N LEU A 152 -9.83 -16.13 -26.72
CA LEU A 152 -8.49 -16.44 -26.21
C LEU A 152 -8.48 -16.74 -24.71
N ARG A 153 -9.34 -16.10 -23.91
CA ARG A 153 -9.47 -16.41 -22.48
C ARG A 153 -10.00 -17.82 -22.29
N VAL A 154 -11.08 -18.16 -22.99
CA VAL A 154 -11.70 -19.49 -22.94
C VAL A 154 -10.71 -20.56 -23.43
N LEU A 155 -10.02 -20.27 -24.54
CA LEU A 155 -9.00 -21.15 -25.09
C LEU A 155 -7.86 -21.40 -24.10
N ALA A 156 -7.38 -20.38 -23.39
CA ALA A 156 -6.32 -20.54 -22.40
C ALA A 156 -6.72 -21.53 -21.29
N GLU A 157 -7.96 -21.44 -20.81
CA GLU A 157 -8.49 -22.36 -19.80
C GLU A 157 -8.66 -23.79 -20.35
N ASP A 158 -9.22 -23.91 -21.56
CA ASP A 158 -9.37 -25.22 -22.21
C ASP A 158 -8.00 -25.88 -22.48
N VAL A 159 -6.99 -25.10 -22.88
CA VAL A 159 -5.60 -25.59 -23.07
C VAL A 159 -4.97 -26.00 -21.74
N LYS A 160 -5.19 -25.24 -20.66
CA LYS A 160 -4.73 -25.61 -19.32
C LYS A 160 -5.36 -26.94 -18.86
N ASN A 161 -6.65 -27.14 -19.12
CA ASN A 161 -7.35 -28.38 -18.81
C ASN A 161 -6.79 -29.57 -19.61
N ILE A 162 -6.42 -29.36 -20.88
CA ILE A 162 -5.72 -30.38 -21.68
C ILE A 162 -4.38 -30.74 -21.03
N ALA A 163 -3.55 -29.74 -20.70
CA ALA A 163 -2.24 -29.96 -20.08
C ALA A 163 -2.34 -30.65 -18.70
N GLN A 164 -3.37 -30.32 -17.90
CA GLN A 164 -3.66 -31.01 -16.64
C GLN A 164 -4.02 -32.47 -16.86
N ARG A 165 -4.83 -32.77 -17.88
CA ARG A 165 -5.20 -34.14 -18.21
C ARG A 165 -3.99 -34.93 -18.73
N ASP A 166 -3.15 -34.31 -19.56
CA ASP A 166 -1.91 -34.91 -20.03
C ASP A 166 -0.99 -35.28 -18.89
N SER A 167 -0.68 -34.33 -18.01
CA SER A 167 0.23 -34.56 -16.87
C SER A 167 -0.30 -35.58 -15.86
N THR A 168 -1.62 -35.64 -15.63
CA THR A 168 -2.21 -36.52 -14.59
C THR A 168 -2.61 -37.91 -15.08
N VAL A 169 -3.07 -38.04 -16.33
CA VAL A 169 -3.64 -39.29 -16.87
C VAL A 169 -2.69 -39.97 -17.84
N PHE A 170 -2.10 -39.21 -18.77
CA PHE A 170 -1.40 -39.79 -19.93
C PHE A 170 0.11 -39.87 -19.70
N SER A 171 0.75 -38.80 -19.23
CA SER A 171 2.20 -38.74 -18.98
C SER A 171 2.73 -39.81 -18.03
N PRO A 172 2.05 -40.21 -16.93
CA PRO A 172 2.54 -41.27 -16.05
C PRO A 172 2.66 -42.65 -16.73
N VAL A 173 1.89 -42.88 -17.79
CA VAL A 173 1.95 -44.12 -18.58
C VAL A 173 2.98 -43.98 -19.70
N LEU A 174 2.93 -42.88 -20.45
CA LEU A 174 3.80 -42.63 -21.61
C LEU A 174 5.27 -42.42 -21.22
N SER A 175 5.53 -41.94 -20.00
CA SER A 175 6.88 -41.72 -19.47
C SER A 175 7.75 -42.97 -19.41
N ARG A 176 7.13 -44.16 -19.41
CA ARG A 176 7.85 -45.45 -19.45
C ARG A 176 8.61 -45.68 -20.75
N TRP A 177 8.19 -45.04 -21.83
CA TRP A 177 8.81 -45.13 -23.16
C TRP A 177 9.48 -43.83 -23.58
N ASN A 178 9.00 -42.68 -23.08
CA ASN A 178 9.61 -41.38 -23.30
C ASN A 178 9.50 -40.51 -22.04
N SER A 179 10.59 -40.35 -21.30
CA SER A 179 10.68 -39.58 -20.05
C SER A 179 10.18 -38.14 -20.20
N GLN A 180 10.23 -37.57 -21.41
CA GLN A 180 9.86 -36.20 -21.74
C GLN A 180 8.38 -36.02 -22.12
N SER A 181 7.52 -37.04 -21.93
CA SER A 181 6.11 -37.00 -22.36
C SER A 181 5.34 -35.75 -21.93
N SER A 182 5.48 -35.32 -20.67
CA SER A 182 4.81 -34.11 -20.17
C SER A 182 5.39 -32.84 -20.79
N ALA A 183 6.70 -32.80 -21.02
CA ALA A 183 7.39 -31.65 -21.59
C ALA A 183 7.03 -31.45 -23.08
N ILE A 184 6.91 -32.54 -23.84
CA ILE A 184 6.52 -32.52 -25.26
C ILE A 184 5.12 -31.91 -25.42
N SER A 185 4.14 -32.39 -24.63
CA SER A 185 2.77 -31.86 -24.70
C SER A 185 2.73 -30.38 -24.29
N ALA A 186 3.35 -30.03 -23.16
CA ALA A 186 3.36 -28.66 -22.65
C ALA A 186 4.02 -27.67 -23.62
N SER A 187 5.15 -28.05 -24.24
CA SER A 187 5.83 -27.26 -25.26
C SER A 187 4.97 -27.05 -26.51
N LEU A 188 4.29 -28.09 -26.99
CA LEU A 188 3.39 -27.98 -28.14
C LEU A 188 2.21 -27.05 -27.83
N LEU A 189 1.52 -27.26 -26.71
CA LEU A 189 0.38 -26.43 -26.29
C LEU A 189 0.78 -24.96 -26.12
N HIS A 190 1.97 -24.70 -25.56
CA HIS A 190 2.51 -23.35 -25.42
C HIS A 190 2.70 -22.68 -26.79
N SER A 191 3.30 -23.39 -27.74
CA SER A 191 3.55 -22.87 -29.09
C SER A 191 2.27 -22.60 -29.90
N LEU A 192 1.25 -23.46 -29.72
CA LEU A 192 -0.03 -23.35 -30.42
C LEU A 192 -0.84 -22.16 -29.88
N TYR A 193 -0.97 -22.05 -28.56
CA TYR A 193 -1.68 -20.92 -27.94
C TYR A 193 -0.95 -19.59 -28.19
N GLY A 194 0.39 -19.58 -28.07
CA GLY A 194 1.20 -18.39 -28.32
C GLY A 194 1.04 -17.81 -29.74
N ARG A 195 0.79 -18.68 -30.73
CA ARG A 195 0.52 -18.27 -32.11
C ARG A 195 -0.82 -17.54 -32.26
N GLU A 196 -1.86 -18.02 -31.59
CA GLU A 196 -3.18 -17.38 -31.57
C GLU A 196 -3.19 -16.10 -30.71
N LEU A 197 -2.39 -16.08 -29.65
CA LEU A 197 -2.26 -14.94 -28.74
C LEU A 197 -1.49 -13.77 -29.37
N LYS A 198 -0.48 -14.05 -30.21
CA LYS A 198 0.43 -13.01 -30.74
C LYS A 198 -0.28 -11.85 -31.47
N PRO A 199 -1.22 -12.07 -32.41
CA PRO A 199 -1.94 -10.97 -33.05
C PRO A 199 -2.73 -10.10 -32.07
N PHE A 200 -3.24 -10.70 -30.98
CA PHE A 200 -3.92 -9.94 -29.91
C PHE A 200 -2.92 -9.05 -29.17
N LEU A 201 -1.76 -9.59 -28.77
CA LEU A 201 -0.71 -8.83 -28.09
C LEU A 201 -0.21 -7.64 -28.90
N ASP A 202 0.02 -7.83 -30.20
CA ASP A 202 0.49 -6.78 -31.11
C ASP A 202 -0.53 -5.63 -31.28
N GLY A 203 -1.82 -5.91 -31.06
CA GLY A 203 -2.91 -4.94 -31.17
C GLY A 203 -3.24 -4.18 -29.88
N VAL A 204 -2.61 -4.50 -28.74
CA VAL A 204 -2.94 -3.89 -27.45
C VAL A 204 -2.39 -2.47 -27.33
N SER A 205 -3.28 -1.51 -27.13
CA SER A 205 -2.93 -0.09 -26.89
C SER A 205 -3.45 0.48 -25.57
N SER A 206 -4.39 -0.20 -24.92
CA SER A 206 -5.04 0.25 -23.68
C SER A 206 -5.54 -0.92 -22.84
N LEU A 207 -5.88 -0.66 -21.57
CA LEU A 207 -6.37 -1.66 -20.64
C LEU A 207 -7.89 -1.87 -20.81
N SER A 208 -8.29 -2.50 -21.92
CA SER A 208 -9.69 -2.86 -22.20
C SER A 208 -10.16 -4.06 -21.37
N GLU A 209 -11.47 -4.33 -21.37
CA GLU A 209 -12.04 -5.53 -20.73
C GLU A 209 -11.45 -6.83 -21.33
N ASP A 210 -11.24 -6.86 -22.64
CA ASP A 210 -10.58 -8.01 -23.29
C ASP A 210 -9.17 -8.23 -22.74
N VAL A 211 -8.38 -7.16 -22.59
CA VAL A 211 -7.02 -7.24 -22.04
C VAL A 211 -7.04 -7.72 -20.59
N LYS A 212 -7.93 -7.16 -19.75
CA LYS A 212 -8.10 -7.58 -18.35
C LYS A 212 -8.55 -9.04 -18.23
N SER A 213 -9.20 -9.60 -19.25
CA SER A 213 -9.70 -10.97 -19.23
C SER A 213 -8.69 -11.98 -19.81
N VAL A 214 -7.96 -11.61 -20.87
CA VAL A 214 -7.05 -12.48 -21.65
C VAL A 214 -5.66 -12.54 -21.02
N PHE A 215 -5.10 -11.41 -20.57
CA PHE A 215 -3.73 -11.37 -20.04
C PHE A 215 -3.55 -12.24 -18.80
N PRO A 216 -4.43 -12.19 -17.78
CA PRO A 216 -4.29 -13.08 -16.62
C PRO A 216 -4.40 -14.56 -16.99
N ALA A 217 -5.34 -14.90 -17.90
CA ALA A 217 -5.52 -16.28 -18.34
C ALA A 217 -4.29 -16.80 -19.10
N ALA A 218 -3.69 -15.97 -19.96
CA ALA A 218 -2.47 -16.28 -20.69
C ALA A 218 -1.26 -16.46 -19.76
N ASP A 219 -1.07 -15.57 -18.77
CA ASP A 219 0.03 -15.66 -17.81
C ASP A 219 -0.10 -16.89 -16.90
N ILE A 220 -1.30 -17.19 -16.41
CA ILE A 220 -1.57 -18.40 -15.61
C ILE A 220 -1.28 -19.67 -16.43
N LEU A 221 -1.72 -19.71 -17.69
CA LEU A 221 -1.44 -20.83 -18.58
C LEU A 221 0.06 -21.00 -18.81
N GLU A 222 0.76 -19.93 -19.18
CA GLU A 222 2.19 -19.95 -19.45
C GLU A 222 2.98 -20.47 -18.25
N GLN A 223 2.68 -19.96 -17.05
CA GLN A 223 3.35 -20.40 -15.83
C GLN A 223 3.13 -21.89 -15.55
N TYR A 224 1.91 -22.40 -15.74
CA TYR A 224 1.61 -23.80 -15.55
C TYR A 224 2.35 -24.70 -16.56
N LEU A 225 2.38 -24.31 -17.84
CA LEU A 225 3.09 -25.06 -18.88
C LEU A 225 4.61 -25.05 -18.66
N ILE A 226 5.17 -23.91 -18.26
CA ILE A 226 6.58 -23.79 -17.91
C ILE A 226 6.88 -24.71 -16.71
N GLU A 227 6.10 -24.65 -15.63
CA GLU A 227 6.30 -25.52 -14.46
C GLU A 227 6.32 -27.01 -14.84
N LEU A 228 5.42 -27.44 -15.72
CA LEU A 228 5.40 -28.82 -16.22
C LEU A 228 6.69 -29.20 -16.95
N VAL A 229 7.22 -28.33 -17.82
CA VAL A 229 8.48 -28.60 -18.54
C VAL A 229 9.68 -28.64 -17.60
N TYR A 230 9.75 -27.73 -16.62
CA TYR A 230 10.85 -27.69 -15.65
C TYR A 230 10.79 -28.81 -14.60
N SER A 231 9.63 -29.45 -14.39
CA SER A 231 9.50 -30.58 -13.47
C SER A 231 10.17 -31.88 -13.95
N VAL A 232 10.49 -31.99 -15.24
CA VAL A 232 11.13 -33.17 -15.84
C VAL A 232 12.65 -33.14 -15.59
N HIS A 233 13.23 -34.25 -15.10
CA HIS A 233 14.62 -34.33 -14.61
C HIS A 233 15.68 -33.89 -15.63
N GLU A 234 16.79 -33.32 -15.13
CA GLU A 234 17.84 -32.62 -15.91
C GLU A 234 18.92 -33.51 -16.55
N GLU A 235 18.90 -34.83 -16.34
CA GLU A 235 19.99 -35.71 -16.80
C GLU A 235 19.97 -35.98 -18.33
N ASP A 236 18.88 -35.63 -19.04
CA ASP A 236 18.77 -35.79 -20.49
C ASP A 236 19.13 -34.48 -21.22
N GLU A 237 20.20 -34.46 -22.04
CA GLU A 237 20.56 -33.33 -22.94
C GLU A 237 19.37 -32.87 -23.82
N VAL A 238 18.41 -33.77 -24.08
CA VAL A 238 17.18 -33.54 -24.86
C VAL A 238 16.20 -32.61 -24.13
N ASN A 239 16.19 -32.58 -22.79
CA ASN A 239 15.35 -31.68 -22.00
C ASN A 239 15.67 -30.19 -22.30
N GLY A 240 16.92 -29.90 -22.70
CA GLY A 240 17.33 -28.57 -23.16
C GLY A 240 16.58 -28.08 -24.41
N CYS A 241 16.16 -28.98 -25.31
CA CYS A 241 15.51 -28.61 -26.57
C CYS A 241 14.10 -28.02 -26.35
N TYR A 242 13.28 -28.67 -25.52
CA TYR A 242 11.92 -28.20 -25.23
C TYR A 242 11.91 -26.94 -24.36
N LYS A 243 12.87 -26.81 -23.43
CA LYS A 243 13.10 -25.59 -22.64
C LYS A 243 13.49 -24.40 -23.53
N GLN A 244 14.38 -24.60 -24.50
CA GLN A 244 14.80 -23.54 -25.43
C GLN A 244 13.70 -23.12 -26.42
N GLY A 245 12.72 -24.00 -26.69
CA GLY A 245 11.60 -23.72 -27.60
C GLY A 245 10.49 -22.84 -27.03
N MET A 246 10.41 -22.66 -25.71
CA MET A 246 9.34 -21.90 -25.04
C MET A 246 9.75 -20.45 -24.80
N ALA A 247 9.63 -19.62 -25.84
CA ALA A 247 9.80 -18.17 -25.69
C ALA A 247 8.62 -17.56 -24.91
N PRO A 248 8.85 -16.74 -23.87
CA PRO A 248 7.77 -16.19 -23.05
C PRO A 248 6.81 -15.33 -23.90
N TYR A 249 5.53 -15.35 -23.56
CA TYR A 249 4.49 -14.56 -24.22
C TYR A 249 4.64 -13.06 -24.01
N GLN A 250 5.50 -12.63 -23.08
CA GLN A 250 5.77 -11.22 -22.79
C GLN A 250 4.55 -10.43 -22.27
N VAL A 251 3.54 -11.13 -21.73
CA VAL A 251 2.33 -10.50 -21.14
C VAL A 251 2.72 -9.44 -20.12
N GLU A 252 3.68 -9.73 -19.24
CA GLU A 252 4.17 -8.78 -18.23
C GLU A 252 4.84 -7.55 -18.85
N ALA A 253 5.62 -7.72 -19.92
CA ALA A 253 6.31 -6.61 -20.58
C ALA A 253 5.31 -5.63 -21.23
N ILE A 254 4.20 -6.15 -21.75
CA ILE A 254 3.13 -5.37 -22.37
C ILE A 254 2.19 -4.78 -21.32
N SER A 255 1.83 -5.54 -20.26
CA SER A 255 0.94 -5.08 -19.20
C SER A 255 1.56 -4.00 -18.32
N ALA A 256 2.88 -4.06 -18.07
CA ALA A 256 3.60 -3.14 -17.21
C ALA A 256 3.40 -1.64 -17.53
N PRO A 257 3.58 -1.16 -18.77
CA PRO A 257 3.34 0.24 -19.11
C PRO A 257 1.84 0.60 -19.10
N LEU A 258 0.95 -0.33 -19.45
CA LEU A 258 -0.50 -0.11 -19.43
C LEU A 258 -1.00 0.10 -18.00
N LEU A 259 -0.56 -0.75 -17.08
CA LEU A 259 -0.89 -0.67 -15.66
C LEU A 259 -0.32 0.61 -15.06
N THR A 260 0.96 0.94 -15.32
CA THR A 260 1.57 2.20 -14.88
C THR A 260 0.77 3.41 -15.35
N ARG A 261 0.37 3.45 -16.62
CA ARG A 261 -0.44 4.55 -17.16
C ARG A 261 -1.80 4.64 -16.49
N TRP A 262 -2.48 3.50 -16.30
CA TRP A 262 -3.76 3.47 -15.60
C TRP A 262 -3.63 3.97 -14.16
N VAL A 263 -2.63 3.50 -13.41
CA VAL A 263 -2.35 3.91 -12.03
C VAL A 263 -2.11 5.42 -11.97
N ASN A 264 -1.27 5.97 -12.85
CA ASN A 264 -1.02 7.41 -12.88
C ASN A 264 -2.29 8.23 -13.14
N ILE A 265 -3.18 7.77 -14.02
CA ILE A 265 -4.47 8.42 -14.27
C ILE A 265 -5.36 8.37 -13.02
N GLN A 266 -5.45 7.22 -12.34
CA GLN A 266 -6.25 7.13 -11.12
C GLN A 266 -5.67 7.95 -9.97
N LEU A 267 -4.35 7.97 -9.81
CA LEU A 267 -3.69 8.80 -8.81
C LEU A 267 -4.00 10.29 -9.03
N GLY A 268 -3.96 10.76 -10.28
CA GLY A 268 -4.38 12.12 -10.61
C GLY A 268 -5.83 12.41 -10.19
N ARG A 269 -6.76 11.48 -10.46
CA ARG A 269 -8.16 11.60 -10.01
C ARG A 269 -8.28 11.59 -8.50
N ILE A 270 -7.55 10.74 -7.80
CA ILE A 270 -7.54 10.68 -6.33
C ILE A 270 -7.12 12.04 -5.76
N MET A 271 -6.07 12.66 -6.30
CA MET A 271 -5.61 13.99 -5.86
C MET A 271 -6.72 15.04 -6.02
N GLU A 272 -7.40 15.08 -7.18
CA GLU A 272 -8.54 15.99 -7.41
C GLU A 272 -9.73 15.69 -6.47
N TRP A 273 -9.98 14.42 -6.16
CA TRP A 273 -11.00 14.00 -5.19
C TRP A 273 -10.65 14.42 -3.76
N VAL A 274 -9.39 14.28 -3.35
CA VAL A 274 -8.90 14.74 -2.04
C VAL A 274 -9.13 16.24 -1.87
N GLU A 275 -8.78 17.04 -2.88
CA GLU A 275 -9.01 18.49 -2.85
C GLU A 275 -10.51 18.82 -2.73
N ARG A 276 -11.36 18.15 -3.52
CA ARG A 276 -12.81 18.35 -3.46
C ARG A 276 -13.41 17.92 -2.12
N ALA A 277 -12.97 16.80 -1.56
CA ALA A 277 -13.44 16.30 -0.27
C ALA A 277 -13.17 17.32 0.84
N ILE A 278 -11.98 17.93 0.85
CA ILE A 278 -11.60 18.94 1.85
C ILE A 278 -12.31 20.27 1.63
N GLN A 279 -12.57 20.67 0.39
CA GLN A 279 -13.34 21.88 0.08
C GLN A 279 -14.81 21.78 0.51
N GLN A 280 -15.37 20.56 0.49
CA GLN A 280 -16.76 20.30 0.86
C GLN A 280 -16.94 19.96 2.35
N GLU A 281 -15.84 19.77 3.08
CA GLU A 281 -15.85 19.38 4.48
C GLU A 281 -16.36 20.50 5.39
N ARG A 282 -17.26 20.15 6.31
CA ARG A 282 -17.84 21.08 7.30
C ARG A 282 -17.11 21.05 8.64
N TRP A 283 -16.34 19.98 8.88
CA TRP A 283 -15.62 19.69 10.12
C TRP A 283 -16.55 19.44 11.31
N ASP A 284 -17.69 18.81 11.04
CA ASP A 284 -18.59 18.28 12.06
C ASP A 284 -18.25 16.80 12.32
N PRO A 285 -18.38 16.32 13.57
CA PRO A 285 -18.15 14.90 13.86
C PRO A 285 -19.23 14.04 13.21
N LEU A 286 -18.84 12.89 12.66
CA LEU A 286 -19.78 11.92 12.07
C LEU A 286 -20.82 11.41 13.07
N SER A 287 -20.40 11.17 14.32
CA SER A 287 -21.28 10.82 15.43
C SER A 287 -20.60 11.11 16.77
N SER A 288 -21.31 10.87 17.89
CA SER A 288 -20.72 10.97 19.24
C SER A 288 -19.57 9.98 19.48
N GLN A 289 -19.58 8.85 18.77
CA GLN A 289 -18.53 7.83 18.81
C GLN A 289 -17.43 8.10 17.78
N LEU A 290 -17.81 8.49 16.56
CA LEU A 290 -16.90 8.78 15.45
C LEU A 290 -16.66 10.29 15.35
N ARG A 291 -15.66 10.77 16.10
CA ARG A 291 -15.39 12.20 16.28
C ARG A 291 -14.50 12.83 15.20
N HIS A 292 -14.32 12.16 14.06
CA HIS A 292 -13.56 12.65 12.90
C HIS A 292 -14.51 13.11 11.78
N GLY A 293 -13.97 13.84 10.80
CA GLY A 293 -14.72 14.38 9.66
C GLY A 293 -15.03 13.30 8.61
N ALA A 294 -16.01 13.57 7.75
CA ALA A 294 -16.44 12.63 6.71
C ALA A 294 -15.40 12.48 5.60
N SER A 295 -14.66 13.56 5.30
CA SER A 295 -13.69 13.63 4.21
C SER A 295 -12.61 12.56 4.31
N ILE A 296 -12.09 12.28 5.50
CA ILE A 296 -11.02 11.29 5.65
C ILE A 296 -11.51 9.87 5.37
N VAL A 297 -12.74 9.53 5.77
CA VAL A 297 -13.35 8.22 5.50
C VAL A 297 -13.54 8.02 4.01
N GLU A 298 -14.03 9.05 3.32
CA GLU A 298 -14.23 9.01 1.87
C GLU A 298 -12.91 8.88 1.10
N VAL A 299 -11.86 9.57 1.54
CA VAL A 299 -10.52 9.44 0.95
C VAL A 299 -10.01 8.00 1.10
N PHE A 300 -10.11 7.39 2.28
CA PHE A 300 -9.73 5.99 2.47
C PHE A 300 -10.57 5.05 1.59
N ARG A 301 -11.89 5.26 1.51
CA ARG A 301 -12.77 4.45 0.66
C ARG A 301 -12.33 4.46 -0.81
N ILE A 302 -12.04 5.64 -1.36
CA ILE A 302 -11.60 5.79 -2.76
C ILE A 302 -10.23 5.12 -2.96
N VAL A 303 -9.31 5.28 -2.01
CA VAL A 303 -7.98 4.67 -2.06
C VAL A 303 -8.08 3.14 -2.00
N GLU A 304 -8.88 2.60 -1.09
CA GLU A 304 -9.15 1.16 -0.97
C GLU A 304 -9.79 0.63 -2.26
N GLU A 305 -10.83 1.28 -2.78
CA GLU A 305 -11.47 0.89 -4.05
C GLU A 305 -10.47 0.88 -5.22
N THR A 306 -9.59 1.88 -5.29
CA THR A 306 -8.54 1.93 -6.32
C THR A 306 -7.53 0.80 -6.15
N THR A 307 -7.14 0.53 -4.91
CA THR A 307 -6.23 -0.58 -4.59
C THR A 307 -6.86 -1.91 -4.97
N ASP A 308 -8.14 -2.12 -4.65
CA ASP A 308 -8.92 -3.30 -5.01
C ASP A 308 -8.95 -3.49 -6.53
N GLN A 309 -9.25 -2.43 -7.29
CA GLN A 309 -9.29 -2.48 -8.75
C GLN A 309 -7.94 -2.91 -9.35
N VAL A 310 -6.83 -2.38 -8.84
CA VAL A 310 -5.48 -2.74 -9.31
C VAL A 310 -5.21 -4.24 -9.14
N PHE A 311 -5.50 -4.79 -7.96
CA PHE A 311 -5.27 -6.22 -7.69
C PHE A 311 -6.27 -7.11 -8.44
N ASN A 312 -7.52 -6.67 -8.60
CA ASN A 312 -8.56 -7.41 -9.31
C ASN A 312 -8.29 -7.54 -10.81
N PHE A 313 -7.41 -6.72 -11.39
CA PHE A 313 -6.96 -6.95 -12.77
C PHE A 313 -6.19 -8.27 -12.94
N ASN A 314 -5.64 -8.85 -11.86
CA ASN A 314 -4.86 -10.09 -11.88
C ASN A 314 -3.73 -10.07 -12.93
N LEU A 315 -3.20 -8.88 -13.22
CA LEU A 315 -2.13 -8.71 -14.19
C LEU A 315 -0.78 -8.95 -13.51
N PRO A 316 0.20 -9.50 -14.25
CA PRO A 316 1.58 -9.51 -13.80
C PRO A 316 2.04 -8.10 -13.47
N MET A 317 2.51 -7.91 -12.24
CA MET A 317 2.96 -6.64 -11.71
C MET A 317 4.34 -6.83 -11.08
N ARG A 318 5.28 -5.93 -11.35
CA ARG A 318 6.59 -5.90 -10.67
C ARG A 318 6.50 -4.99 -9.45
N PHE A 319 7.48 -5.13 -8.57
CA PHE A 319 7.58 -4.31 -7.38
C PHE A 319 7.66 -2.80 -7.70
N SER A 320 8.23 -2.41 -8.85
CA SER A 320 8.30 -1.00 -9.24
C SER A 320 6.94 -0.36 -9.50
N GLN A 321 5.97 -1.09 -10.08
CA GLN A 321 4.61 -0.58 -10.26
C GLN A 321 3.88 -0.47 -8.93
N LEU A 322 4.02 -1.47 -8.04
CA LEU A 322 3.46 -1.40 -6.69
C LEU A 322 4.03 -0.20 -5.92
N LYS A 323 5.35 0.00 -5.98
CA LYS A 323 6.02 1.16 -5.38
C LYS A 323 5.53 2.49 -5.99
N GLY A 324 5.23 2.51 -7.28
CA GLY A 324 4.62 3.67 -7.94
C GLY A 324 3.23 3.99 -7.40
N LEU A 325 2.36 2.99 -7.24
CA LEU A 325 1.04 3.12 -6.63
C LEU A 325 1.16 3.64 -5.19
N ALA A 326 1.95 2.95 -4.38
CA ALA A 326 2.28 3.27 -2.99
C ALA A 326 2.69 4.75 -2.80
N ASN A 327 3.70 5.21 -3.53
CA ASN A 327 4.19 6.58 -3.46
C ASN A 327 3.13 7.60 -3.90
N GLY A 328 2.30 7.25 -4.88
CA GLY A 328 1.20 8.10 -5.32
C GLY A 328 0.12 8.24 -4.26
N LEU A 329 -0.24 7.16 -3.60
CA LEU A 329 -1.20 7.16 -2.48
C LEU A 329 -0.64 7.94 -1.29
N ASP A 330 0.63 7.75 -0.94
CA ASP A 330 1.33 8.53 0.09
C ASP A 330 1.29 10.04 -0.23
N SER A 331 1.53 10.42 -1.49
CA SER A 331 1.43 11.81 -1.94
C SER A 331 -0.01 12.37 -1.80
N ALA A 332 -1.03 11.54 -2.02
CA ALA A 332 -2.42 11.95 -1.85
C ALA A 332 -2.80 12.21 -0.39
N PHE A 333 -2.33 11.39 0.54
CA PHE A 333 -2.54 11.63 1.96
C PHE A 333 -1.69 12.80 2.49
N GLN A 334 -0.48 13.01 1.98
CA GLN A 334 0.30 14.22 2.28
C GLN A 334 -0.44 15.49 1.80
N LEU A 335 -1.04 15.45 0.61
CA LEU A 335 -1.89 16.54 0.12
C LEU A 335 -3.07 16.79 1.05
N TYR A 336 -3.71 15.72 1.54
CA TYR A 336 -4.77 15.83 2.54
C TYR A 336 -4.30 16.57 3.79
N CYS A 337 -3.17 16.15 4.38
CA CYS A 337 -2.55 16.80 5.55
C CYS A 337 -2.30 18.29 5.31
N LYS A 338 -1.67 18.61 4.18
CA LYS A 338 -1.32 19.98 3.80
C LYS A 338 -2.55 20.87 3.70
N ASN A 339 -3.62 20.36 3.11
CA ASN A 339 -4.86 21.11 2.91
C ASN A 339 -5.64 21.30 4.23
N VAL A 340 -5.59 20.34 5.16
CA VAL A 340 -6.13 20.53 6.53
C VAL A 340 -5.42 21.69 7.25
N ILE A 341 -4.11 21.80 7.08
CA ILE A 341 -3.28 22.84 7.70
C ILE A 341 -3.40 24.20 6.99
N SER A 342 -3.56 24.23 5.66
CA SER A 342 -3.69 25.49 4.91
C SER A 342 -4.96 26.26 5.23
N GLN A 343 -5.96 25.60 5.81
CA GLN A 343 -7.19 26.23 6.31
C GLN A 343 -7.03 26.89 7.69
N LEU A 344 -5.82 26.92 8.27
CA LEU A 344 -5.52 27.64 9.51
C LEU A 344 -5.10 29.08 9.20
N VAL A 345 -5.57 30.03 10.00
CA VAL A 345 -5.15 31.44 9.92
C VAL A 345 -3.73 31.59 10.49
N ASP A 346 -2.98 32.58 10.02
CA ASP A 346 -1.69 32.88 10.61
C ASP A 346 -1.83 33.26 12.10
N LYS A 347 -0.91 32.76 12.94
CA LYS A 347 -0.95 32.99 14.39
C LYS A 347 -0.83 34.46 14.76
N GLY A 348 -0.11 35.26 13.96
CA GLY A 348 0.04 36.69 14.19
C GLY A 348 -1.29 37.42 14.24
N ASN A 349 -2.29 36.94 13.49
CA ASN A 349 -3.63 37.54 13.45
C ASN A 349 -4.47 37.28 14.71
N LEU A 350 -4.11 36.26 15.52
CA LEU A 350 -4.79 35.96 16.78
C LEU A 350 -4.29 36.85 17.93
N LEU A 351 -3.02 37.23 17.87
CA LEU A 351 -2.34 38.00 18.91
C LEU A 351 -2.80 39.47 18.89
N PRO A 352 -3.16 40.07 20.04
CA PRO A 352 -3.37 41.51 20.07
C PRO A 352 -2.10 42.26 19.67
N PRO A 353 -2.17 43.53 19.23
CA PRO A 353 -0.97 44.36 19.06
C PRO A 353 -0.33 44.65 20.43
N ALA A 354 1.01 44.79 20.46
CA ALA A 354 1.70 45.20 21.68
C ALA A 354 1.28 46.63 22.06
N PRO A 355 0.95 46.89 23.34
CA PRO A 355 0.57 48.23 23.77
C PRO A 355 1.78 49.18 23.74
N ILE A 356 1.51 50.47 23.58
CA ILE A 356 2.54 51.50 23.64
C ILE A 356 3.17 51.49 25.04
N LEU A 357 4.51 51.47 25.09
CA LEU A 357 5.24 51.56 26.36
C LEU A 357 4.98 52.92 27.02
N THR A 358 4.48 52.88 28.24
CA THR A 358 4.21 54.07 29.06
C THR A 358 4.82 53.89 30.44
N ARG A 359 4.95 54.99 31.18
CA ARG A 359 5.36 54.97 32.59
C ARG A 359 4.21 55.34 33.51
N HIS A 360 4.19 54.78 34.71
CA HIS A 360 3.16 55.01 35.71
C HIS A 360 2.98 56.50 36.09
N LYS A 361 1.73 56.92 36.34
CA LYS A 361 1.34 58.27 36.81
C LYS A 361 0.62 58.17 38.15
N LYS A 362 1.19 58.78 39.19
CA LYS A 362 0.75 58.70 40.60
C LYS A 362 -0.62 59.33 40.93
N ASP A 363 -1.26 60.08 40.02
CA ASP A 363 -2.46 60.90 40.30
C ASP A 363 -3.74 60.44 39.59
N SER A 364 -3.93 59.14 39.41
CA SER A 364 -5.14 58.62 38.74
C SER A 364 -5.67 57.38 39.44
N ALA A 365 -5.91 57.50 40.75
CA ALA A 365 -6.99 56.72 41.34
C ALA A 365 -8.32 57.30 40.80
N ILE A 366 -9.05 56.47 40.06
CA ILE A 366 -10.52 56.53 39.82
C ILE A 366 -11.06 57.19 38.52
N ASN A 367 -10.36 58.07 37.80
CA ASN A 367 -10.97 58.68 36.59
C ASN A 367 -10.28 58.30 35.26
N ALA A 368 -10.51 57.08 34.77
CA ALA A 368 -10.17 56.68 33.40
C ALA A 368 -11.36 55.99 32.69
N PHE A 369 -12.55 56.59 32.76
CA PHE A 369 -13.66 56.31 31.85
C PHE A 369 -13.62 57.27 30.65
N ALA A 370 -12.55 57.19 29.85
CA ALA A 370 -12.55 57.80 28.53
C ALA A 370 -12.53 56.67 27.50
N LYS A 371 -13.72 56.33 26.97
CA LYS A 371 -13.87 55.57 25.72
C LYS A 371 -13.15 56.32 24.61
N LYS A 372 -11.85 56.08 24.43
CA LYS A 372 -11.14 56.55 23.25
C LYS A 372 -11.52 55.62 22.11
N LYS A 373 -12.35 56.14 21.19
CA LYS A 373 -12.70 55.49 19.93
C LYS A 373 -11.41 55.02 19.26
N VAL A 374 -11.26 53.70 19.13
CA VAL A 374 -10.27 53.09 18.25
C VAL A 374 -10.60 53.56 16.83
N ALA A 375 -9.59 54.11 16.15
CA ALA A 375 -9.71 54.52 14.76
C ALA A 375 -9.99 53.29 13.88
N ASP A 376 -10.86 53.48 12.91
CA ASP A 376 -11.46 52.45 12.07
C ASP A 376 -10.43 51.80 11.12
N THR A 377 -9.99 50.58 11.41
CA THR A 377 -9.40 49.62 10.46
C THR A 377 -10.39 48.50 10.09
N ARG A 378 -11.70 48.78 10.15
CA ARG A 378 -12.79 47.78 10.09
C ARG A 378 -12.86 46.93 8.82
N GLY A 379 -12.31 47.36 7.68
CA GLY A 379 -12.53 46.64 6.42
C GLY A 379 -11.77 45.31 6.27
N GLN A 380 -10.56 45.18 6.83
CA GLN A 380 -9.70 44.00 6.67
C GLN A 380 -9.75 43.08 7.90
N ASP A 381 -9.93 43.67 9.09
CA ASP A 381 -10.05 42.94 10.36
C ASP A 381 -11.38 42.14 10.46
N GLU A 382 -12.49 42.62 9.87
CA GLU A 382 -13.80 41.93 9.93
C GLU A 382 -13.83 40.62 9.11
N TRP A 383 -13.13 40.59 7.96
CA TRP A 383 -13.04 39.38 7.13
C TRP A 383 -12.19 38.29 7.77
N HIS A 384 -11.02 38.64 8.31
CA HIS A 384 -10.17 37.72 9.07
C HIS A 384 -10.88 37.25 10.34
N SER A 385 -11.63 38.12 11.02
CA SER A 385 -12.43 37.76 12.20
C SER A 385 -13.50 36.71 11.88
N SER A 386 -14.18 36.83 10.74
CA SER A 386 -15.20 35.84 10.32
C SER A 386 -14.60 34.46 10.09
N GLN A 387 -13.44 34.36 9.44
CA GLN A 387 -12.71 33.09 9.26
C GLN A 387 -12.23 32.48 10.59
N ILE A 388 -11.77 33.31 11.53
CA ILE A 388 -11.32 32.84 12.86
C ILE A 388 -12.51 32.35 13.69
N ILE A 389 -13.66 33.02 13.60
CA ILE A 389 -14.90 32.61 14.27
C ILE A 389 -15.40 31.28 13.68
N ASP A 390 -15.31 31.10 12.36
CA ASP A 390 -15.70 29.85 11.69
C ASP A 390 -14.84 28.65 12.10
N LEU A 391 -13.62 28.88 12.60
CA LEU A 391 -12.71 27.86 13.17
C LEU A 391 -13.00 27.59 14.65
N SER A 392 -14.23 27.16 14.96
CA SER A 392 -14.61 26.81 16.34
C SER A 392 -13.69 25.72 16.94
N THR A 393 -13.56 25.70 18.28
CA THR A 393 -12.76 24.69 19.00
C THR A 393 -13.19 23.27 18.62
N SER A 394 -14.50 23.03 18.49
CA SER A 394 -15.04 21.75 18.02
C SER A 394 -14.49 21.36 16.64
N LYS A 395 -14.50 22.27 15.66
CA LYS A 395 -13.98 22.00 14.31
C LYS A 395 -12.48 21.72 14.31
N LEU A 396 -11.71 22.41 15.15
CA LEU A 396 -10.27 22.13 15.34
C LEU A 396 -10.05 20.73 15.92
N CYS A 397 -10.86 20.32 16.92
CA CYS A 397 -10.83 18.97 17.47
C CYS A 397 -11.19 17.91 16.42
N VAL A 398 -12.22 18.12 15.59
CA VAL A 398 -12.61 17.18 14.52
C VAL A 398 -11.49 17.02 13.49
N ARG A 399 -10.81 18.11 13.12
CA ARG A 399 -9.63 18.05 12.24
C ARG A 399 -8.49 17.24 12.85
N LEU A 400 -8.16 17.49 14.12
CA LEU A 400 -7.15 16.71 14.87
C LEU A 400 -7.52 15.23 14.93
N ASN A 401 -8.78 14.91 15.23
CA ASN A 401 -9.28 13.54 15.25
C ASN A 401 -9.21 12.88 13.87
N SER A 402 -9.43 13.63 12.78
CA SER A 402 -9.31 13.13 11.41
C SER A 402 -7.87 12.77 11.05
N LEU A 403 -6.90 13.59 11.48
CA LEU A 403 -5.47 13.30 11.33
C LEU A 403 -5.07 12.05 12.13
N HIS A 404 -5.56 11.90 13.37
CA HIS A 404 -5.30 10.70 14.16
C HIS A 404 -5.96 9.44 13.58
N TYR A 405 -7.20 9.55 13.12
CA TYR A 405 -7.89 8.47 12.40
C TYR A 405 -7.07 8.02 11.19
N MET A 406 -6.50 8.97 10.43
CA MET A 406 -5.63 8.65 9.31
C MET A 406 -4.40 7.83 9.71
N LEU A 407 -3.73 8.14 10.82
CA LEU A 407 -2.60 7.32 11.30
C LEU A 407 -2.99 5.87 11.57
N ILE A 408 -4.20 5.64 12.12
CA ILE A 408 -4.70 4.29 12.39
C ILE A 408 -4.97 3.55 11.08
N GLN A 409 -5.70 4.19 10.17
CA GLN A 409 -6.11 3.57 8.90
C GLN A 409 -4.95 3.34 7.92
N LEU A 410 -3.89 4.16 7.95
CA LEU A 410 -2.70 3.93 7.13
C LEU A 410 -2.05 2.58 7.43
N ASN A 411 -2.02 2.15 8.69
CA ASN A 411 -1.44 0.85 9.04
C ASN A 411 -2.29 -0.30 8.49
N VAL A 412 -3.62 -0.19 8.59
CA VAL A 412 -4.56 -1.19 8.04
C VAL A 412 -4.43 -1.28 6.52
N LEU A 413 -4.36 -0.12 5.85
CA LEU A 413 -4.18 -0.05 4.40
C LEU A 413 -2.84 -0.67 3.96
N GLU A 414 -1.75 -0.38 4.69
CA GLU A 414 -0.43 -0.92 4.40
C GLU A 414 -0.42 -2.46 4.51
N ASP A 415 -1.02 -3.00 5.58
CA ASP A 415 -1.13 -4.45 5.78
C ASP A 415 -2.00 -5.10 4.69
N ASN A 416 -3.13 -4.49 4.33
CA ASN A 416 -3.99 -4.98 3.24
C ASN A 416 -3.27 -5.01 1.88
N ILE A 417 -2.47 -3.98 1.57
CA ILE A 417 -1.68 -3.92 0.34
C ILE A 417 -0.61 -5.02 0.34
N LYS A 418 0.09 -5.23 1.48
CA LYS A 418 1.09 -6.29 1.64
C LYS A 418 0.48 -7.67 1.44
N ASP A 419 -0.64 -7.94 2.11
CA ASP A 419 -1.30 -9.24 2.06
C ASP A 419 -1.75 -9.57 0.63
N ARG A 420 -2.38 -8.62 -0.06
CA ARG A 420 -2.78 -8.82 -1.45
C ARG A 420 -1.61 -8.96 -2.39
N TRP A 421 -0.53 -8.24 -2.17
CA TRP A 421 0.68 -8.40 -2.96
C TRP A 421 1.29 -9.80 -2.80
N VAL A 422 1.31 -10.33 -1.58
CA VAL A 422 1.79 -11.71 -1.31
C VAL A 422 0.88 -12.74 -1.99
N GLN A 423 -0.44 -12.55 -1.95
CA GLN A 423 -1.41 -13.44 -2.59
C GLN A 423 -1.37 -13.38 -4.13
N ALA A 424 -1.16 -12.19 -4.70
CA ALA A 424 -1.14 -11.97 -6.14
C ALA A 424 0.14 -12.49 -6.82
N ARG A 425 1.18 -12.87 -6.05
CA ARG A 425 2.36 -13.54 -6.60
C ARG A 425 2.05 -15.03 -6.82
N PRO A 426 1.93 -15.50 -8.06
CA PRO A 426 2.13 -16.91 -8.30
C PRO A 426 3.53 -17.29 -7.82
N ARG A 427 3.71 -18.53 -7.35
CA ARG A 427 5.01 -19.12 -6.99
C ARG A 427 5.90 -19.20 -8.24
N ARG A 428 6.32 -18.06 -8.78
CA ARG A 428 7.43 -17.98 -9.71
C ARG A 428 8.66 -18.34 -8.89
N ARG A 429 8.94 -19.63 -8.78
CA ARG A 429 10.33 -20.08 -8.63
C ARG A 429 11.03 -19.68 -9.91
N SER A 430 11.33 -18.40 -10.08
CA SER A 430 12.40 -18.03 -10.99
C SER A 430 13.63 -18.74 -10.46
N ILE A 431 14.30 -19.51 -11.29
CA ILE A 431 15.56 -20.18 -10.94
C ILE A 431 16.63 -19.16 -10.49
N ASP A 432 16.44 -17.87 -10.78
CA ASP A 432 17.22 -16.77 -10.21
C ASP A 432 16.97 -16.51 -8.70
N GLU A 433 15.91 -17.07 -8.09
CA GLU A 433 15.66 -16.95 -6.65
C GLU A 433 16.54 -17.87 -5.80
N ASP A 434 17.11 -18.94 -6.37
CA ASP A 434 18.16 -19.71 -5.68
C ASP A 434 19.51 -18.95 -5.63
N ILE A 435 19.65 -17.87 -6.41
CA ILE A 435 20.81 -16.95 -6.37
C ILE A 435 20.48 -15.67 -5.58
N MET A 436 19.21 -15.30 -5.43
CA MET A 436 18.80 -14.20 -4.55
C MET A 436 18.89 -14.64 -3.08
N SER A 437 20.05 -14.35 -2.47
CA SER A 437 20.26 -14.44 -1.03
C SER A 437 19.05 -13.94 -0.22
N ARG A 438 18.79 -14.56 0.94
CA ARG A 438 17.83 -14.10 1.96
C ARG A 438 17.82 -12.57 2.19
N SER A 439 18.94 -11.88 1.93
CA SER A 439 19.07 -10.42 2.02
C SER A 439 18.20 -9.62 1.02
N ALA A 440 17.84 -10.17 -0.13
CA ALA A 440 17.01 -9.47 -1.13
C ALA A 440 15.51 -9.55 -0.78
N SER A 441 15.07 -10.67 -0.19
CA SER A 441 13.74 -10.81 0.40
C SER A 441 13.56 -9.88 1.60
N ASP A 442 14.58 -9.78 2.47
CA ASP A 442 14.58 -8.83 3.60
C ASP A 442 14.54 -7.37 3.14
N LYS A 443 15.26 -7.00 2.06
CA LYS A 443 15.20 -5.64 1.47
C LYS A 443 13.86 -5.32 0.79
N LEU A 444 13.20 -6.31 0.20
CA LEU A 444 11.83 -6.16 -0.30
C LEU A 444 10.87 -5.93 0.87
N MET A 445 11.02 -6.69 1.97
CA MET A 445 10.25 -6.52 3.19
C MET A 445 10.42 -5.13 3.83
N ASP A 446 11.64 -4.62 3.88
CA ASP A 446 11.98 -3.28 4.36
C ASP A 446 11.35 -2.17 3.48
N GLY A 447 11.28 -2.42 2.16
CA GLY A 447 10.60 -1.55 1.20
C GLY A 447 9.09 -1.45 1.38
N TYR A 448 8.41 -2.48 1.93
CA TYR A 448 6.97 -2.39 2.24
C TYR A 448 6.71 -1.65 3.55
N SER A 449 7.61 -1.71 4.53
CA SER A 449 7.44 -1.09 5.85
C SER A 449 7.47 0.45 5.82
N THR A 450 7.82 1.04 4.68
CA THR A 450 8.08 2.48 4.53
C THR A 450 7.10 3.15 3.55
N MET A 451 6.02 2.45 3.16
CA MET A 451 5.08 2.90 2.11
C MET A 451 4.45 4.27 2.38
N PHE A 452 4.13 4.56 3.64
CA PHE A 452 3.40 5.79 4.05
C PHE A 452 4.17 6.67 5.04
N ASP A 453 5.50 6.56 5.07
CA ASP A 453 6.32 7.29 6.04
C ASP A 453 6.28 8.81 5.84
N GLY A 454 6.17 9.25 4.59
CA GLY A 454 5.99 10.66 4.26
C GLY A 454 4.70 11.21 4.88
N THR A 455 3.58 10.50 4.69
CA THR A 455 2.32 10.85 5.34
C THR A 455 2.42 10.80 6.86
N ARG A 456 2.99 9.75 7.46
CA ARG A 456 3.13 9.66 8.92
C ARG A 456 3.88 10.85 9.50
N LYS A 457 4.96 11.28 8.83
CA LYS A 457 5.74 12.46 9.23
C LYS A 457 4.90 13.73 9.14
N ASP A 458 4.21 13.94 8.02
CA ASP A 458 3.39 15.12 7.79
C ASP A 458 2.18 15.20 8.73
N VAL A 459 1.56 14.05 9.05
CA VAL A 459 0.47 13.99 10.03
C VAL A 459 0.95 14.38 11.43
N ASN A 460 2.07 13.82 11.89
CA ASN A 460 2.60 14.17 13.21
C ASN A 460 2.98 15.66 13.28
N ALA A 461 3.57 16.20 12.22
CA ALA A 461 3.84 17.63 12.12
C ALA A 461 2.56 18.48 12.11
N ALA A 462 1.53 18.04 11.39
CA ALA A 462 0.23 18.68 11.31
C ALA A 462 -0.49 18.67 12.67
N ILE A 463 -0.51 17.54 13.38
CA ILE A 463 -1.07 17.41 14.72
C ILE A 463 -0.39 18.40 15.68
N ASN A 464 0.95 18.41 15.73
CA ASN A 464 1.70 19.33 16.59
C ASN A 464 1.35 20.80 16.31
N LYS A 465 1.35 21.19 15.03
CA LYS A 465 0.99 22.56 14.60
C LYS A 465 -0.44 22.93 14.97
N MET A 466 -1.37 21.97 14.86
CA MET A 466 -2.78 22.17 15.20
C MET A 466 -3.02 22.27 16.71
N CYS A 467 -2.37 21.43 17.51
CA CYS A 467 -2.45 21.50 18.98
C CYS A 467 -2.01 22.88 19.48
N ASP A 468 -0.87 23.36 18.98
CA ASP A 468 -0.31 24.67 19.27
C ASP A 468 -1.24 25.81 18.80
N PHE A 469 -1.72 25.78 17.56
CA PHE A 469 -2.71 26.76 17.06
C PHE A 469 -4.00 26.77 17.89
N THR A 470 -4.51 25.60 18.29
CA THR A 470 -5.73 25.46 19.07
C THR A 470 -5.58 26.14 20.43
N GLY A 471 -4.46 25.91 21.13
CA GLY A 471 -4.15 26.62 22.37
C GLY A 471 -4.10 28.13 22.19
N VAL A 472 -3.38 28.62 21.18
CA VAL A 472 -3.26 30.07 20.90
C VAL A 472 -4.62 30.69 20.59
N LYS A 473 -5.44 30.04 19.77
CA LYS A 473 -6.80 30.53 19.47
C LYS A 473 -7.65 30.61 20.74
N ILE A 474 -7.66 29.55 21.55
CA ILE A 474 -8.44 29.52 22.78
C ILE A 474 -8.04 30.69 23.70
N ILE A 475 -6.75 30.89 23.95
CA ILE A 475 -6.30 31.89 24.94
C ILE A 475 -6.38 33.32 24.39
N PHE A 476 -5.91 33.55 23.16
CA PHE A 476 -5.76 34.92 22.63
C PHE A 476 -6.97 35.43 21.86
N TRP A 477 -7.90 34.55 21.50
CA TRP A 477 -9.14 34.90 20.81
C TRP A 477 -10.38 34.57 21.64
N ASP A 478 -10.64 33.30 21.93
CA ASP A 478 -11.88 32.87 22.57
C ASP A 478 -11.98 33.34 24.03
N MET A 479 -10.86 33.29 24.77
CA MET A 479 -10.71 33.76 26.14
C MET A 479 -10.03 35.13 26.23
N ARG A 480 -9.99 35.90 25.13
CA ARG A 480 -9.30 37.20 25.10
C ARG A 480 -9.80 38.14 26.19
N GLU A 481 -11.10 38.21 26.43
CA GLU A 481 -11.63 39.07 27.50
C GLU A 481 -11.20 38.62 28.90
N PRO A 482 -11.61 37.42 29.38
CA PRO A 482 -11.30 37.00 30.74
C PRO A 482 -9.78 36.88 30.97
N PHE A 483 -9.04 36.31 30.03
CA PHE A 483 -7.61 36.03 30.18
C PHE A 483 -6.75 37.27 29.86
N ILE A 484 -6.85 37.80 28.64
CA ILE A 484 -5.89 38.81 28.14
C ILE A 484 -6.26 40.23 28.51
N ASN A 485 -7.55 40.58 28.62
CA ASN A 485 -7.99 41.95 28.91
C ASN A 485 -8.30 42.19 30.38
N SER A 486 -8.75 41.16 31.11
CA SER A 486 -9.28 41.31 32.46
C SER A 486 -8.29 40.94 33.56
N LEU A 487 -7.46 39.90 33.39
CA LEU A 487 -6.47 39.48 34.40
C LEU A 487 -5.57 40.64 34.83
N TYR A 488 -5.47 40.90 36.14
CA TYR A 488 -4.72 41.99 36.80
C TYR A 488 -5.07 43.42 36.37
N ARG A 489 -6.18 43.63 35.66
CA ARG A 489 -6.61 44.96 35.27
C ARG A 489 -7.00 45.78 36.51
N GLY A 490 -6.46 46.98 36.64
CA GLY A 490 -6.68 47.85 37.80
C GLY A 490 -5.71 47.54 38.95
N SER A 491 -5.83 46.37 39.56
CA SER A 491 -4.88 45.86 40.56
C SER A 491 -4.84 44.34 40.59
N VAL A 492 -3.72 43.78 41.07
CA VAL A 492 -3.56 42.32 41.23
C VAL A 492 -4.60 41.75 42.19
N SER A 493 -4.84 42.42 43.31
CA SER A 493 -5.82 42.00 44.33
C SER A 493 -7.28 41.94 43.87
N GLN A 494 -7.66 42.71 42.84
CA GLN A 494 -9.05 42.81 42.38
C GLN A 494 -9.38 41.89 41.20
N ALA A 495 -8.37 41.52 40.41
CA ALA A 495 -8.55 40.75 39.19
C ALA A 495 -7.56 39.57 39.14
N ARG A 496 -7.71 38.66 40.11
CA ARG A 496 -6.87 37.47 40.29
C ARG A 496 -7.22 36.35 39.29
N ILE A 497 -6.33 35.37 39.18
CA ILE A 497 -6.40 34.30 38.16
C ILE A 497 -7.57 33.34 38.34
N GLU A 498 -8.16 33.19 39.53
CA GLU A 498 -9.20 32.19 39.79
C GLU A 498 -10.42 32.35 38.87
N SER A 499 -10.78 33.60 38.57
CA SER A 499 -11.86 33.92 37.61
C SER A 499 -11.56 33.40 36.20
N VAL A 500 -10.29 33.43 35.79
CA VAL A 500 -9.82 32.90 34.50
C VAL A 500 -9.81 31.37 34.53
N ILE A 501 -9.40 30.76 35.64
CA ILE A 501 -9.36 29.30 35.83
C ILE A 501 -10.76 28.69 35.68
N HIS A 502 -11.80 29.31 36.26
CA HIS A 502 -13.18 28.81 36.10
C HIS A 502 -13.63 28.76 34.63
N VAL A 503 -13.26 29.77 33.83
CA VAL A 503 -13.57 29.77 32.39
C VAL A 503 -12.70 28.76 31.66
N LEU A 504 -11.42 28.67 32.01
CA LEU A 504 -10.47 27.73 31.42
C LEU A 504 -10.90 26.27 31.64
N ASP A 505 -11.41 25.94 32.83
CA ASP A 505 -11.94 24.63 33.19
C ASP A 505 -13.11 24.23 32.28
N SER A 506 -14.08 25.13 32.11
CA SER A 506 -15.22 24.90 31.20
C SER A 506 -14.78 24.70 29.75
N VAL A 507 -13.78 25.46 29.28
CA VAL A 507 -13.26 25.33 27.91
C VAL A 507 -12.48 24.03 27.74
N LEU A 508 -11.67 23.66 28.74
CA LEU A 508 -10.92 22.41 28.75
C LEU A 508 -11.84 21.18 28.74
N GLY A 509 -12.94 21.23 29.50
CA GLY A 509 -13.98 20.19 29.47
C GLY A 509 -14.58 20.01 28.09
N GLN A 510 -15.05 21.10 27.46
CA GLN A 510 -15.60 21.07 26.10
C GLN A 510 -14.61 20.55 25.06
N LEU A 511 -13.33 20.90 25.20
CA LEU A 511 -12.26 20.41 24.34
C LEU A 511 -12.05 18.89 24.52
N CYS A 512 -12.02 18.41 25.77
CA CYS A 512 -11.81 16.99 26.08
C CYS A 512 -13.01 16.11 25.67
N ASP A 513 -14.22 16.67 25.64
CA ASP A 513 -15.43 15.96 25.19
C ASP A 513 -15.38 15.58 23.70
N VAL A 514 -14.71 16.40 22.87
CA VAL A 514 -14.63 16.20 21.42
C VAL A 514 -13.33 15.51 21.01
N ILE A 515 -12.21 15.79 21.66
CA ILE A 515 -10.90 15.23 21.26
C ILE A 515 -10.83 13.71 21.49
N ALA A 516 -10.08 13.00 20.65
CA ALA A 516 -9.75 11.60 20.88
C ALA A 516 -8.77 11.45 22.05
N GLY A 517 -8.97 10.42 22.87
CA GLY A 517 -8.15 10.15 24.07
C GLY A 517 -6.64 10.19 23.83
N PRO A 518 -6.10 9.54 22.78
CA PRO A 518 -4.66 9.56 22.49
C PRO A 518 -4.06 10.94 22.16
N LEU A 519 -4.90 11.92 21.79
CA LEU A 519 -4.47 13.29 21.49
C LEU A 519 -4.63 14.24 22.67
N ARG A 520 -5.34 13.83 23.74
CA ARG A 520 -5.69 14.69 24.88
C ARG A 520 -4.47 15.46 25.38
N ASP A 521 -3.43 14.75 25.79
CA ASP A 521 -2.26 15.37 26.42
C ASP A 521 -1.55 16.34 25.47
N GLN A 522 -1.45 16.02 24.17
CA GLN A 522 -0.81 16.91 23.19
C GLN A 522 -1.57 18.23 23.03
N VAL A 523 -2.90 18.17 22.98
CA VAL A 523 -3.73 19.38 22.88
C VAL A 523 -3.69 20.19 24.17
N VAL A 524 -3.72 19.52 25.33
CA VAL A 524 -3.63 20.17 26.64
C VAL A 524 -2.26 20.82 26.84
N ILE A 525 -1.18 20.21 26.35
CA ILE A 525 0.17 20.83 26.33
C ILE A 525 0.17 22.10 25.49
N GLY A 526 -0.46 22.08 24.31
CA GLY A 526 -0.62 23.29 23.48
C GLY A 526 -1.39 24.40 24.21
N LEU A 527 -2.45 24.03 24.93
CA LEU A 527 -3.22 24.97 25.77
C LEU A 527 -2.40 25.51 26.95
N LEU A 528 -1.62 24.65 27.61
CA LEU A 528 -0.70 25.04 28.69
C LEU A 528 0.32 26.07 28.18
N GLN A 529 0.98 25.80 27.05
CA GLN A 529 1.95 26.70 26.44
C GLN A 529 1.30 28.06 26.10
N ALA A 530 0.13 28.05 25.45
CA ALA A 530 -0.59 29.27 25.15
C ALA A 530 -1.04 30.03 26.40
N SER A 531 -1.41 29.33 27.47
CA SER A 531 -1.79 29.93 28.75
C SER A 531 -0.61 30.63 29.43
N LEU A 532 0.58 30.01 29.36
CA LEU A 532 1.82 30.61 29.85
C LEU A 532 2.23 31.83 29.03
N ASP A 533 2.14 31.76 27.70
CA ASP A 533 2.37 32.91 26.82
C ASP A 533 1.38 34.04 27.13
N GLY A 534 0.11 33.71 27.34
CA GLY A 534 -0.94 34.65 27.75
C GLY A 534 -0.63 35.30 29.10
N PHE A 535 -0.22 34.51 30.09
CA PHE A 535 0.15 34.98 31.42
C PHE A 535 1.35 35.91 31.40
N VAL A 536 2.44 35.51 30.73
CA VAL A 536 3.64 36.34 30.54
C VAL A 536 3.30 37.62 29.79
N ARG A 537 2.43 37.54 28.78
CA ARG A 537 1.98 38.72 28.05
C ARG A 537 1.21 39.68 28.95
N VAL A 538 0.34 39.21 29.83
CA VAL A 538 -0.37 40.06 30.79
C VAL A 538 0.60 40.80 31.72
N LEU A 539 1.70 40.16 32.13
CA LEU A 539 2.72 40.76 32.98
C LEU A 539 3.61 41.80 32.26
N LEU A 540 3.92 41.58 30.98
CA LEU A 540 4.92 42.37 30.25
C LEU A 540 4.33 43.33 29.20
N ASP A 541 3.27 42.91 28.51
CA ASP A 541 2.57 43.67 27.47
C ASP A 541 1.11 43.90 27.86
N GLY A 542 0.86 44.07 29.15
CA GLY A 542 -0.47 44.19 29.72
C GLY A 542 -1.14 45.55 29.49
N GLY A 543 -0.39 46.53 29.00
CA GLY A 543 -0.84 47.91 28.81
C GLY A 543 -0.93 48.74 30.10
N PRO A 544 -1.22 50.05 29.98
CA PRO A 544 -1.14 51.00 31.10
C PRO A 544 -2.14 50.76 32.24
N SER A 545 -3.17 49.94 32.02
CA SER A 545 -4.17 49.59 33.04
C SER A 545 -3.70 48.55 34.05
N ARG A 546 -2.47 48.06 33.92
CA ARG A 546 -1.87 47.05 34.80
C ARG A 546 -0.61 47.61 35.44
N VAL A 547 -0.58 47.60 36.75
CA VAL A 547 0.51 48.15 37.54
C VAL A 547 0.83 47.17 38.67
N PHE A 548 2.10 46.86 38.85
CA PHE A 548 2.60 45.92 39.85
C PHE A 548 3.49 46.66 40.87
N SER A 549 3.27 46.35 42.13
CA SER A 549 4.11 46.70 43.27
C SER A 549 4.98 45.52 43.70
N GLN A 550 5.89 45.73 44.64
CA GLN A 550 6.67 44.64 45.22
C GLN A 550 5.81 43.75 46.14
N ASP A 551 4.75 44.32 46.73
CA ASP A 551 3.86 43.61 47.64
C ASP A 551 2.96 42.59 46.91
N ASP A 552 2.74 42.80 45.61
CA ASP A 552 1.95 41.88 44.76
C ASP A 552 2.65 40.54 44.50
N ARG A 553 3.93 40.40 44.90
CA ARG A 553 4.73 39.18 44.68
C ARG A 553 4.01 37.91 45.14
N ILE A 554 3.49 37.92 46.37
CA ILE A 554 2.87 36.72 46.98
C ILE A 554 1.66 36.31 46.14
N ALA A 555 0.82 37.29 45.77
CA ALA A 555 -0.34 37.06 44.92
C ALA A 555 0.03 36.50 43.54
N LEU A 556 1.10 37.00 42.91
CA LEU A 556 1.56 36.49 41.62
C LEU A 556 2.15 35.08 41.71
N GLU A 557 2.86 34.75 42.79
CA GLU A 557 3.40 33.41 43.05
C GLU A 557 2.27 32.40 43.33
N GLU A 558 1.27 32.78 44.13
CA GLU A 558 0.06 31.99 44.38
C GLU A 558 -0.73 31.73 43.09
N ASP A 559 -1.01 32.77 42.30
CA ASP A 559 -1.78 32.64 41.05
C ASP A 559 -1.07 31.75 40.03
N MET A 560 0.26 31.82 39.96
CA MET A 560 1.04 30.92 39.14
C MET A 560 0.96 29.47 39.63
N GLN A 561 0.95 29.24 40.95
CA GLN A 561 0.77 27.90 41.52
C GLN A 561 -0.63 27.35 41.23
N VAL A 562 -1.68 28.17 41.31
CA VAL A 562 -3.05 27.78 40.94
C VAL A 562 -3.10 27.31 39.48
N LEU A 563 -2.45 28.04 38.56
CA LEU A 563 -2.40 27.64 37.15
C LEU A 563 -1.62 26.32 36.94
N LYS A 564 -0.53 26.08 37.68
CA LYS A 564 0.19 24.80 37.65
C LYS A 564 -0.70 23.65 38.11
N ASP A 565 -1.33 23.81 39.26
CA ASP A 565 -2.17 22.79 39.88
C ASP A 565 -3.37 22.45 39.00
N PHE A 566 -3.93 23.46 38.31
CA PHE A 566 -4.99 23.26 37.31
C PHE A 566 -4.57 22.28 36.20
N PHE A 567 -3.38 22.46 35.59
CA PHE A 567 -2.92 21.57 34.52
C PHE A 567 -2.44 20.20 35.02
N MET A 568 -1.99 20.10 36.28
CA MET A 568 -1.67 18.81 36.91
C MET A 568 -2.92 18.04 37.34
N ALA A 569 -4.02 18.74 37.66
CA ALA A 569 -5.32 18.21 38.07
C ALA A 569 -5.22 17.04 39.07
N GLY A 570 -4.38 17.17 40.10
CA GLY A 570 -4.23 16.14 41.14
C GLY A 570 -3.69 14.78 40.65
N GLY A 571 -3.12 14.72 39.45
CA GLY A 571 -2.63 13.49 38.82
C GLY A 571 -3.47 12.99 37.63
N ASP A 572 -4.69 13.51 37.47
CA ASP A 572 -5.57 13.19 36.33
C ASP A 572 -5.29 14.06 35.10
N GLY A 573 -4.42 15.08 35.24
CA GLY A 573 -4.03 16.03 34.19
C GLY A 573 -2.72 15.65 33.50
N LEU A 574 -1.92 16.66 33.17
CA LEU A 574 -0.61 16.47 32.54
C LEU A 574 0.44 15.96 33.54
N PRO A 575 1.47 15.22 33.06
CA PRO A 575 2.56 14.77 33.92
C PRO A 575 3.28 15.95 34.59
N LYS A 576 3.50 15.85 35.91
CA LYS A 576 4.15 16.91 36.72
C LYS A 576 5.45 17.44 36.09
N GLY A 577 6.32 16.55 35.61
CA GLY A 577 7.58 16.96 34.99
C GLY A 577 7.40 17.83 33.74
N VAL A 578 6.37 17.57 32.92
CA VAL A 578 6.05 18.37 31.73
C VAL A 578 5.58 19.77 32.14
N VAL A 579 4.69 19.83 33.14
CA VAL A 579 4.14 21.11 33.65
C VAL A 579 5.24 21.96 34.29
N GLU A 580 6.01 21.42 35.23
CA GLU A 580 7.06 22.17 35.94
C GLU A 580 8.13 22.74 34.97
N ASN A 581 8.54 21.93 33.98
CA ASN A 581 9.49 22.38 32.96
C ASN A 581 8.93 23.53 32.12
N ALA A 582 7.64 23.46 31.74
CA ALA A 582 6.99 24.51 30.94
C ALA A 582 6.91 25.85 31.71
N PHE A 583 6.67 25.82 33.02
CA PHE A 583 6.53 27.04 33.84
C PHE A 583 7.87 27.74 34.14
N THR A 584 9.00 27.06 34.00
CA THR A 584 10.33 27.58 34.40
C THR A 584 10.62 29.00 33.86
N PRO A 585 10.37 29.35 32.58
CA PRO A 585 10.58 30.70 32.07
C PRO A 585 9.65 31.75 32.70
N ALA A 586 8.37 31.40 32.90
CA ALA A 586 7.39 32.29 33.50
C ALA A 586 7.73 32.57 34.97
N GLU A 587 8.21 31.58 35.73
CA GLU A 587 8.67 31.79 37.10
C GLU A 587 9.80 32.82 37.21
N GLN A 588 10.75 32.78 36.26
CA GLN A 588 11.86 33.73 36.23
C GLN A 588 11.36 35.16 36.00
N ILE A 589 10.31 35.33 35.18
CA ILE A 589 9.67 36.63 34.94
C ILE A 589 8.90 37.09 36.18
N VAL A 590 8.11 36.22 36.82
CA VAL A 590 7.42 36.54 38.09
C VAL A 590 8.41 36.98 39.17
N LYS A 591 9.57 36.30 39.27
CA LYS A 591 10.65 36.68 40.19
C LYS A 591 11.18 38.10 39.93
N LEU A 592 11.16 38.62 38.69
CA LEU A 592 11.56 40.01 38.44
C LEU A 592 10.65 41.02 39.13
N HIS A 593 9.35 40.74 39.22
CA HIS A 593 8.41 41.60 39.94
C HIS A 593 8.66 41.63 41.46
N SER A 594 9.43 40.67 42.00
CA SER A 594 9.84 40.68 43.41
C SER A 594 11.06 41.53 43.74
N LEU A 595 11.88 41.87 42.74
CA LEU A 595 13.17 42.55 42.94
C LEU A 595 12.97 44.03 43.26
N PRO A 596 13.84 44.67 44.07
CA PRO A 596 13.85 46.11 44.23
C PRO A 596 14.04 46.84 42.89
N THR A 597 13.45 48.02 42.77
CA THR A 597 13.46 48.78 41.51
C THR A 597 14.86 49.25 41.12
N GLU A 598 15.71 49.57 42.11
CA GLU A 598 17.12 49.91 41.92
C GLU A 598 17.87 48.74 41.26
N THR A 599 17.67 47.52 41.76
CA THR A 599 18.28 46.30 41.21
C THR A 599 17.80 46.00 39.79
N LEU A 600 16.52 46.25 39.48
CA LEU A 600 15.98 46.12 38.12
C LEU A 600 16.63 47.13 37.16
N ILE A 601 16.85 48.36 37.60
CA ILE A 601 17.53 49.41 36.82
C ILE A 601 18.99 49.04 36.58
N GLU A 602 19.73 48.61 37.61
CA GLU A 602 21.12 48.16 37.48
C GLU A 602 21.26 47.01 36.49
N LYS A 603 20.40 45.99 36.61
CA LYS A 603 20.35 44.87 35.66
C LYS A 603 20.05 45.34 34.24
N LEU A 604 19.06 46.21 34.05
CA LEU A 604 18.74 46.74 32.72
C LEU A 604 19.92 47.50 32.12
N MET A 605 20.61 48.33 32.91
CA MET A 605 21.77 49.09 32.43
C MET A 605 22.89 48.15 32.01
N HIS A 606 23.26 47.19 32.85
CA HIS A 606 24.28 46.19 32.55
C HIS A 606 23.96 45.38 31.29
N GLU A 607 22.72 44.87 31.16
CA GLU A 607 22.32 44.10 29.97
C GLU A 607 22.23 44.97 28.70
N SER A 608 21.87 46.25 28.84
CA SER A 608 21.82 47.19 27.70
C SER A 608 23.21 47.61 27.19
N GLU A 609 24.24 47.58 28.04
CA GLU A 609 25.63 47.88 27.66
C GLU A 609 26.25 46.79 26.79
N HIS A 610 25.69 45.57 26.80
CA HIS A 610 26.14 44.43 26.00
C HIS A 610 25.41 44.29 24.65
N ILE A 611 24.46 45.18 24.31
CA ILE A 611 23.72 45.15 23.04
C ILE A 611 24.37 46.12 22.04
N SER A 612 25.38 45.63 21.33
CA SER A 612 25.91 46.31 20.13
C SER A 612 25.00 46.06 18.93
N THR A 613 24.42 47.13 18.40
CA THR A 613 23.97 47.28 16.99
C THR A 613 23.34 46.04 16.34
N GLY A 614 22.06 45.78 16.62
CA GLY A 614 21.29 44.79 15.88
C GLY A 614 19.81 45.13 15.92
N THR A 615 19.31 45.72 14.83
CA THR A 615 17.89 45.95 14.55
C THR A 615 17.22 44.60 14.28
N ASP A 616 17.01 43.77 15.31
CA ASP A 616 16.22 42.56 15.15
C ASP A 616 14.75 42.87 15.50
N PRO A 617 13.81 42.61 14.57
CA PRO A 617 12.39 42.84 14.81
C PRO A 617 11.88 41.94 15.93
N ILE A 618 11.02 42.52 16.77
CA ILE A 618 10.24 41.91 17.86
C ILE A 618 10.01 40.41 17.64
N ARG A 619 10.84 39.56 18.27
CA ARG A 619 10.61 38.11 18.28
C ARG A 619 9.60 37.77 19.36
N TYR A 620 8.35 37.54 18.97
CA TYR A 620 7.38 36.87 19.83
C TYR A 620 7.91 35.45 20.14
N GLY A 621 8.01 35.09 21.42
CA GLY A 621 8.35 33.72 21.88
C GLY A 621 9.73 33.51 22.51
N SER A 622 10.59 34.52 22.62
CA SER A 622 11.91 34.38 23.27
C SER A 622 12.16 35.46 24.33
N ARG A 623 11.21 35.65 25.25
CA ARG A 623 11.39 36.56 26.39
C ARG A 623 12.08 35.83 27.52
N SER A 624 13.20 36.39 27.97
CA SER A 624 14.05 35.84 29.02
C SER A 624 14.11 36.81 30.19
N SER A 625 14.26 36.32 31.41
CA SER A 625 14.40 37.21 32.58
C SER A 625 15.68 38.05 32.57
N LYS A 626 16.62 37.74 31.66
CA LYS A 626 17.87 38.49 31.45
C LYS A 626 17.81 39.44 30.25
N ASP A 627 16.73 39.39 29.48
CA ASP A 627 16.59 40.23 28.30
C ASP A 627 16.24 41.68 28.69
N SER A 628 16.94 42.63 28.07
CA SER A 628 16.76 44.06 28.29
C SER A 628 15.34 44.54 27.97
N ASP A 629 14.69 43.97 26.95
CA ASP A 629 13.34 44.32 26.52
C ASP A 629 12.29 43.87 27.55
N THR A 630 12.53 42.70 28.15
CA THR A 630 11.76 42.15 29.29
C THR A 630 11.92 43.02 30.54
N LEU A 631 13.15 43.36 30.95
CA LEU A 631 13.41 44.22 32.11
C LEU A 631 12.80 45.61 31.95
N LEU A 632 12.88 46.18 30.74
CA LEU A 632 12.25 47.47 30.41
C LEU A 632 10.72 47.42 30.59
N ARG A 633 10.07 46.33 30.15
CA ARG A 633 8.62 46.13 30.32
C ARG A 633 8.20 45.97 31.77
N VAL A 634 8.96 45.20 32.56
CA VAL A 634 8.72 45.08 34.00
C VAL A 634 8.76 46.46 34.67
N LEU A 635 9.74 47.31 34.31
CA LEU A 635 9.82 48.68 34.82
C LEU A 635 8.65 49.57 34.35
N CYS A 636 8.16 49.39 33.12
CA CYS A 636 7.00 50.16 32.60
C CYS A 636 5.74 49.91 33.43
N HIS A 637 5.54 48.68 33.91
CA HIS A 637 4.41 48.30 34.75
C HIS A 637 4.63 48.55 36.25
N ARG A 638 5.76 49.11 36.67
CA ARG A 638 6.09 49.31 38.08
C ARG A 638 5.37 50.53 38.68
N SER A 639 4.79 50.39 39.88
CA SER A 639 4.01 51.47 40.53
C SER A 639 4.84 52.60 41.16
N ASP A 640 6.15 52.43 41.33
CA ASP A 640 6.97 53.35 42.12
C ASP A 640 7.50 54.58 41.34
N LYS A 641 7.94 55.59 42.12
CA LYS A 641 8.47 56.86 41.57
C LYS A 641 9.85 56.71 40.94
N ALA A 642 10.67 55.76 41.40
CA ALA A 642 12.04 55.58 40.92
C ALA A 642 12.02 55.05 39.48
N ALA A 643 11.22 54.01 39.21
CA ALA A 643 10.98 53.46 37.87
C ALA A 643 10.45 54.54 36.93
N SER A 644 9.39 55.27 37.32
CA SER A 644 8.86 56.33 36.45
C SER A 644 9.86 57.46 36.20
N LYS A 645 10.74 57.82 37.15
CA LYS A 645 11.75 58.87 36.96
C LYS A 645 12.84 58.39 35.99
N PHE A 646 13.28 57.15 36.14
CA PHE A 646 14.25 56.51 35.26
C PHE A 646 13.75 56.42 33.81
N LEU A 647 12.56 55.86 33.59
CA LEU A 647 11.95 55.72 32.26
C LEU A 647 11.72 57.07 31.56
N LYS A 648 11.39 58.12 32.33
CA LYS A 648 11.29 59.49 31.80
C LYS A 648 12.65 60.00 31.31
N LYS A 649 13.72 59.76 32.06
CA LYS A 649 15.06 60.32 31.79
C LYS A 649 15.76 59.59 30.65
N GLN A 650 15.79 58.26 30.68
CA GLN A 650 16.57 57.45 29.74
C GLN A 650 15.79 57.11 28.46
N TYR A 651 14.51 56.76 28.57
CA TYR A 651 13.71 56.28 27.43
C TYR A 651 12.67 57.29 26.93
N ARG A 652 12.52 58.44 27.61
CA ARG A 652 11.57 59.52 27.27
C ARG A 652 10.12 59.04 27.13
N LEU A 653 9.73 57.99 27.87
CA LEU A 653 8.39 57.40 27.76
C LEU A 653 7.28 58.34 28.27
N PRO A 654 6.12 58.38 27.60
CA PRO A 654 4.95 59.16 28.03
C PRO A 654 4.32 58.56 29.29
N LYS A 655 3.63 59.40 30.07
CA LYS A 655 2.81 58.93 31.20
C LYS A 655 1.63 58.11 30.67
N SER A 656 1.23 57.08 31.42
CA SER A 656 -0.08 56.46 31.24
C SER A 656 -1.19 57.52 31.29
N ALA A 657 -2.12 57.44 30.33
CA ALA A 657 -3.20 58.40 30.16
C ALA A 657 -4.21 58.34 31.30
#